data_AF-A0A2U1P6X4-F1
#
_entry.id   AF-A0A2U1P6X4-F1
#
_cell.length_a   1.000
_cell.length_b   1.000
_cell.length_c   1.000
_cell.angle_alpha   90.00
_cell.angle_beta   90.00
_cell.angle_gamma   90.00
#
_symmetry.space_group_name_H-M   'P 1'
#
loop_
_entity.id
_entity.type
_entity.pdbx_description
1 polymer ?
#
loop_
_entity_poly.entity_id
_entity_poly.type
_entity_poly.pdbx_seq_one_letter_code
_entity_poly.pdbx_strand_id
1 'polypeptide(L)'
;MSNFEGVLVSDHWLQSQFTQVQLRSLKSKFIASVDQNGQVSGQDLPILLAKIKPFNEMFKEKEIRDLLAESGFDMTNGIDFEGFLRAYLNLHSQAAAKLGSSNNSSSFLKATTTTLLHTIDESERESYVAHINSYLRDDPFMKQFLPIDPTTNALFDLARDGVLLCKLINVAVPNTIDERAINTKRVLNPWERNENHTLCLNSAKAIGCTVVNIGNQDLVEGRPHLVLGLISQIIKIQLLADLNLRKMPQLVELVDDNSDVEELMGLAPEKVLLKWMNFHLKKAGYKKPVTNFSSDLKDGEAYAYLLNVLAPEHCSPATLDTKDPAERANLVLEHAEKMDCKRYLAPKDIVEGSSNLNLAFVAQIFHQRNGLSTDSSKKISYAEMMTDDEQISRDERSFRLWINSLGISSYVNNLFEDLKNGWTLLEAVDKVSPGSVNWKHATKPPIKMPFRKVENCNQVIKIGKQLKFSLVNVAGNDFVQGNKKLILAFLWQLMRFNMLQLLKNLRSRSSQGKEITDADILKWANKKVKNTGRVSQIESFKDKSLSNGIFFLELLSAVEPRVVNWNLVTKGESDEEKKLNATYIISVARKIGCSLFLLPEDIMEVNQKMILMLTASIMYWSLQQSADDSESSPSSVAVTPEASPAPSVNGDETVNGDETVNGDEGFEISNGAEISNLSIDDADAASDTTTVSSTHENNDTISQ
;
A
#
# COMPACT_ATOMS: atom_id res chain seq x y z
N MET A 1 8.78 15.89 5.40
CA MET A 1 8.86 16.18 6.84
C MET A 1 8.49 17.62 7.14
N SER A 2 7.86 18.41 6.25
CA SER A 2 6.99 19.49 6.73
C SER A 2 6.13 18.87 7.81
N ASN A 3 6.20 19.42 9.03
CA ASN A 3 5.35 18.98 10.13
C ASN A 3 3.95 18.78 9.56
N PHE A 4 3.48 17.53 9.54
CA PHE A 4 2.18 17.18 9.02
C PHE A 4 1.16 17.72 10.03
N GLU A 5 0.96 19.04 10.04
CA GLU A 5 -0.20 19.62 10.68
C GLU A 5 -1.40 19.11 9.87
N GLY A 6 -2.14 18.19 10.52
CA GLY A 6 -3.45 17.80 10.04
C GLY A 6 -4.34 19.03 9.98
N VAL A 7 -5.33 19.01 9.09
CA VAL A 7 -6.42 19.96 9.18
C VAL A 7 -7.20 19.59 10.45
N LEU A 8 -7.07 20.43 11.47
CA LEU A 8 -7.83 20.34 12.71
C LEU A 8 -9.20 21.00 12.51
N VAL A 9 -10.23 20.28 12.94
CA VAL A 9 -11.62 20.71 13.00
C VAL A 9 -12.01 20.60 14.46
N SER A 10 -12.50 21.69 15.05
CA SER A 10 -12.81 21.79 16.48
C SER A 10 -13.92 20.83 16.87
N ASP A 11 -14.87 20.60 15.98
CA ASP A 11 -15.88 19.56 16.10
C ASP A 11 -15.28 18.16 15.80
N HIS A 12 -15.03 17.39 16.85
CA HIS A 12 -14.50 16.02 16.77
C HIS A 12 -15.39 15.06 15.97
N TRP A 13 -16.73 15.23 16.03
CA TRP A 13 -17.63 14.41 15.22
C TRP A 13 -17.44 14.75 13.76
N LEU A 14 -17.45 16.03 13.41
CA LEU A 14 -17.26 16.50 12.04
C LEU A 14 -15.88 16.09 11.49
N GLN A 15 -14.82 16.20 12.29
CA GLN A 15 -13.47 15.76 11.93
C GLN A 15 -13.42 14.27 11.58
N SER A 16 -14.16 13.44 12.32
CA SER A 16 -14.21 11.99 12.10
C SER A 16 -14.85 11.60 10.77
N GLN A 17 -15.66 12.49 10.17
CA GLN A 17 -16.39 12.22 8.92
C GLN A 17 -15.53 12.36 7.65
N PHE A 18 -14.31 12.91 7.75
CA PHE A 18 -13.48 13.21 6.58
C PHE A 18 -12.04 12.77 6.79
N THR A 19 -11.43 12.06 5.83
CA THR A 19 -9.99 11.74 5.87
C THR A 19 -9.13 13.01 5.82
N GLN A 20 -7.89 12.97 6.30
CA GLN A 20 -6.99 14.13 6.22
C GLN A 20 -6.74 14.59 4.78
N VAL A 21 -6.75 13.68 3.80
CA VAL A 21 -6.65 14.02 2.38
C VAL A 21 -7.90 14.76 1.90
N GLN A 22 -9.09 14.31 2.31
CA GLN A 22 -10.35 14.98 2.01
C GLN A 22 -10.40 16.36 2.67
N LEU A 23 -10.09 16.46 3.96
CA LEU A 23 -10.05 17.72 4.69
C LEU A 23 -9.07 18.70 4.03
N ARG A 24 -7.89 18.27 3.59
CA ARG A 24 -6.94 19.13 2.87
C ARG A 24 -7.47 19.57 1.52
N SER A 25 -8.07 18.65 0.75
CA SER A 25 -8.65 18.99 -0.56
C SER A 25 -9.81 19.97 -0.42
N LEU A 26 -10.69 19.74 0.56
CA LEU A 26 -11.84 20.57 0.88
C LEU A 26 -11.40 21.92 1.45
N LYS A 27 -10.41 21.95 2.34
CA LYS A 27 -9.82 23.18 2.89
C LYS A 27 -9.15 24.02 1.81
N SER A 28 -8.42 23.40 0.89
CA SER A 28 -7.82 24.10 -0.24
C SER A 28 -8.87 24.74 -1.15
N LYS A 29 -9.98 24.04 -1.42
CA LYS A 29 -11.11 24.59 -2.20
C LYS A 29 -11.86 25.69 -1.46
N PHE A 30 -12.03 25.52 -0.16
CA PHE A 30 -12.65 26.51 0.71
C PHE A 30 -11.82 27.80 0.74
N ILE A 31 -10.51 27.71 1.04
CA ILE A 31 -9.58 28.85 1.07
C ILE A 31 -9.51 29.58 -0.27
N ALA A 32 -9.56 28.84 -1.39
CA ALA A 32 -9.57 29.46 -2.71
C ALA A 32 -10.81 30.33 -3.00
N SER A 33 -11.83 30.27 -2.14
CA SER A 33 -13.12 30.95 -2.29
C SER A 33 -13.46 31.88 -1.11
N VAL A 34 -12.50 32.08 -0.19
CA VAL A 34 -12.64 32.91 1.01
C VAL A 34 -12.36 34.38 0.68
N ASP A 35 -13.13 35.30 1.27
CA ASP A 35 -12.94 36.75 1.15
C ASP A 35 -11.79 37.28 2.03
N GLN A 36 -11.56 38.60 2.04
CA GLN A 36 -10.49 39.25 2.83
C GLN A 36 -10.62 39.03 4.35
N ASN A 37 -11.77 38.55 4.85
CA ASN A 37 -12.08 38.35 6.26
C ASN A 37 -12.02 36.86 6.69
N GLY A 38 -11.64 35.93 5.81
CA GLY A 38 -11.53 34.53 6.19
C GLY A 38 -12.84 33.72 6.09
N GLN A 39 -13.92 34.29 5.54
CA GLN A 39 -15.23 33.67 5.44
C GLN A 39 -15.69 33.51 3.98
N VAL A 40 -16.57 32.53 3.73
CA VAL A 40 -17.26 32.37 2.44
C VAL A 40 -18.68 32.90 2.59
N SER A 41 -19.13 33.80 1.71
CA SER A 41 -20.52 34.27 1.72
C SER A 41 -21.48 33.10 1.50
N GLY A 42 -22.55 33.01 2.31
CA GLY A 42 -23.57 31.97 2.14
C GLY A 42 -24.19 31.91 0.74
N GLN A 43 -24.18 33.03 0.02
CA GLN A 43 -24.68 33.10 -1.35
C GLN A 43 -23.78 32.40 -2.38
N ASP A 44 -22.48 32.25 -2.08
CA ASP A 44 -21.45 31.65 -2.95
C ASP A 44 -21.23 30.15 -2.68
N LEU A 45 -21.72 29.65 -1.54
CA LEU A 45 -21.62 28.24 -1.15
C LEU A 45 -22.21 27.26 -2.20
N PRO A 46 -23.39 27.52 -2.82
CA PRO A 46 -23.92 26.64 -3.86
C PRO A 46 -23.02 26.55 -5.10
N ILE A 47 -22.36 27.65 -5.48
CA ILE A 47 -21.43 27.71 -6.61
C ILE A 47 -20.18 26.89 -6.30
N LEU A 48 -19.67 26.98 -5.06
CA LEU A 48 -18.53 26.21 -4.59
C LEU A 48 -18.81 24.71 -4.59
N LEU A 49 -19.94 24.30 -4.03
CA LEU A 49 -20.35 22.89 -3.96
C LEU A 49 -20.62 22.31 -5.36
N ALA A 50 -21.25 23.07 -6.26
CA ALA A 50 -21.48 22.67 -7.65
C ALA A 50 -20.17 22.37 -8.42
N LYS A 51 -19.05 23.00 -8.06
CA LYS A 51 -17.73 22.76 -8.69
C LYS A 51 -17.02 21.51 -8.16
N ILE A 52 -17.54 20.87 -7.11
CA ILE A 52 -16.93 19.66 -6.53
C ILE A 52 -17.41 18.44 -7.32
N LYS A 53 -16.46 17.64 -7.83
CA LYS A 53 -16.69 16.48 -8.72
C LYS A 53 -17.93 15.62 -8.41
N PRO A 54 -18.20 15.16 -7.17
CA PRO A 54 -19.40 14.37 -6.88
C PRO A 54 -20.73 15.13 -7.09
N PHE A 55 -20.75 16.46 -6.98
CA PHE A 55 -21.97 17.25 -7.09
C PHE A 55 -22.15 17.89 -8.47
N ASN A 56 -21.07 18.23 -9.17
CA ASN A 56 -21.10 18.82 -10.52
C ASN A 56 -21.89 17.94 -11.52
N GLU A 57 -21.79 16.63 -11.37
CA GLU A 57 -22.48 15.67 -12.25
C GLU A 57 -23.92 15.37 -11.80
N MET A 58 -24.29 15.70 -10.55
CA MET A 58 -25.55 15.25 -9.93
C MET A 58 -26.56 16.38 -9.67
N PHE A 59 -26.09 17.60 -9.42
CA PHE A 59 -26.94 18.73 -9.05
C PHE A 59 -26.54 19.99 -9.81
N LYS A 60 -27.55 20.76 -10.22
CA LYS A 60 -27.33 22.14 -10.70
C LYS A 60 -27.23 23.08 -9.51
N GLU A 61 -26.56 24.22 -9.69
CA GLU A 61 -26.38 25.23 -8.62
C GLU A 61 -27.71 25.62 -7.94
N LYS A 62 -28.77 25.79 -8.73
CA LYS A 62 -30.11 26.12 -8.22
C LYS A 62 -30.68 25.01 -7.33
N GLU A 63 -30.46 23.75 -7.68
CA GLU A 63 -30.90 22.61 -6.86
C GLU A 63 -30.12 22.53 -5.54
N ILE A 64 -28.81 22.78 -5.56
CA ILE A 64 -28.00 22.84 -4.33
C ILE A 64 -28.49 23.97 -3.42
N ARG A 65 -28.84 25.12 -3.99
CA ARG A 65 -29.38 26.26 -3.24
C ARG A 65 -30.70 25.92 -2.56
N ASP A 66 -31.61 25.27 -3.28
CA ASP A 66 -32.92 24.87 -2.74
C ASP A 66 -32.76 23.82 -1.62
N LEU A 67 -31.87 22.84 -1.80
CA LEU A 67 -31.58 21.79 -0.81
C LEU A 67 -30.92 22.31 0.48
N LEU A 68 -30.04 23.31 0.35
CA LEU A 68 -29.44 23.98 1.51
C LEU A 68 -30.48 24.84 2.26
N ALA A 69 -31.40 25.49 1.54
CA ALA A 69 -32.49 26.25 2.16
C ALA A 69 -33.48 25.34 2.91
N GLU A 70 -33.84 24.19 2.33
CA GLU A 70 -34.73 23.19 2.96
C GLU A 70 -34.13 22.56 4.22
N SER A 71 -32.80 22.47 4.30
CA SER A 71 -32.09 21.96 5.47
C SER A 71 -31.86 23.00 6.57
N GLY A 72 -32.43 24.20 6.43
CA GLY A 72 -32.31 25.28 7.43
C GLY A 72 -30.93 25.92 7.49
N PHE A 73 -30.13 25.80 6.42
CA PHE A 73 -28.79 26.39 6.35
C PHE A 73 -28.89 27.92 6.19
N ASP A 74 -28.30 28.68 7.12
CA ASP A 74 -28.34 30.14 7.09
C ASP A 74 -27.43 30.71 5.99
N MET A 75 -28.04 31.26 4.94
CA MET A 75 -27.35 31.85 3.80
C MET A 75 -27.03 33.35 3.99
N THR A 76 -27.40 33.94 5.14
CA THR A 76 -27.28 35.38 5.39
C THR A 76 -25.95 35.77 6.06
N ASN A 77 -25.26 34.81 6.68
CA ASN A 77 -24.00 35.02 7.38
C ASN A 77 -22.80 34.41 6.61
N GLY A 78 -21.60 34.86 6.95
CA GLY A 78 -20.35 34.27 6.46
C GLY A 78 -20.13 32.88 7.06
N ILE A 79 -19.74 31.93 6.22
CA ILE A 79 -19.56 30.52 6.54
C ILE A 79 -18.09 30.26 6.84
N ASP A 80 -17.84 29.65 7.99
CA ASP A 80 -16.53 29.12 8.35
C ASP A 80 -16.30 27.72 7.76
N PHE A 81 -15.10 27.18 7.95
CA PHE A 81 -14.75 25.90 7.35
C PHE A 81 -15.62 24.73 7.89
N GLU A 82 -16.05 24.78 9.15
CA GLU A 82 -16.90 23.74 9.73
C GLU A 82 -18.33 23.78 9.19
N GLY A 83 -18.89 24.99 9.03
CA GLY A 83 -20.17 25.19 8.35
C GLY A 83 -20.15 24.68 6.92
N PHE A 84 -19.05 24.90 6.19
CA PHE A 84 -18.84 24.33 4.86
C PHE A 84 -18.82 22.79 4.86
N LEU A 85 -18.11 22.17 5.82
CA LEU A 85 -18.07 20.71 5.94
C LEU A 85 -19.45 20.11 6.27
N ARG A 86 -20.24 20.76 7.13
CA ARG A 86 -21.62 20.32 7.44
C ARG A 86 -22.54 20.43 6.23
N ALA A 87 -22.47 21.52 5.47
CA ALA A 87 -23.20 21.67 4.20
C ALA A 87 -22.81 20.58 3.19
N TYR A 88 -21.52 20.28 3.10
CA TYR A 88 -21.00 19.22 2.24
C TYR A 88 -21.58 17.84 2.61
N LEU A 89 -21.60 17.47 3.89
CA LEU A 89 -22.17 16.20 4.35
C LEU A 89 -23.67 16.10 4.09
N ASN A 90 -24.41 17.20 4.35
CA ASN A 90 -25.84 17.23 4.13
C ASN A 90 -26.17 16.99 2.65
N LEU A 91 -25.53 17.74 1.75
CA LEU A 91 -25.72 17.57 0.31
C LEU A 91 -25.33 16.16 -0.15
N HIS A 92 -24.27 15.57 0.41
CA HIS A 92 -23.87 14.20 0.12
C HIS A 92 -24.90 13.16 0.58
N SER A 93 -25.52 13.35 1.75
CA SER A 93 -26.57 12.46 2.25
C SER A 93 -27.81 12.45 1.36
N GLN A 94 -28.20 13.62 0.85
CA GLN A 94 -29.33 13.77 -0.07
C GLN A 94 -29.02 13.21 -1.46
N ALA A 95 -27.76 13.32 -1.91
CA ALA A 95 -27.27 12.67 -3.12
C ALA A 95 -27.41 11.14 -3.06
N ALA A 96 -27.06 10.54 -1.92
CA ALA A 96 -27.19 9.11 -1.70
C ALA A 96 -28.67 8.65 -1.70
N ALA A 97 -29.57 9.42 -1.08
CA ALA A 97 -31.00 9.13 -1.07
C ALA A 97 -31.63 9.16 -2.48
N LYS A 98 -31.20 10.08 -3.34
CA LYS A 98 -31.68 10.21 -4.73
C LYS A 98 -31.24 9.03 -5.61
N LEU A 99 -30.11 8.38 -5.29
CA LEU A 99 -29.58 7.24 -6.04
C LEU A 99 -30.26 5.90 -5.68
N GLY A 100 -30.78 5.78 -4.45
CA GLY A 100 -31.50 4.58 -3.98
C GLY A 100 -32.81 4.28 -4.72
N SER A 101 -33.31 5.22 -5.52
CA SER A 101 -34.56 5.09 -6.31
C SER A 101 -34.34 4.67 -7.78
N SER A 102 -33.10 4.57 -8.26
CA SER A 102 -32.80 4.28 -9.67
C SER A 102 -32.07 2.95 -9.82
N ASN A 103 -32.60 2.05 -10.66
CA ASN A 103 -32.12 0.68 -10.95
C ASN A 103 -30.73 0.57 -11.62
N ASN A 104 -29.83 1.55 -11.45
CA ASN A 104 -28.46 1.51 -11.97
C ASN A 104 -27.45 1.31 -10.83
N SER A 105 -27.46 0.13 -10.22
CA SER A 105 -26.59 -0.29 -9.12
C SER A 105 -25.16 -0.70 -9.53
N SER A 106 -24.62 -0.23 -10.67
CA SER A 106 -23.41 -0.82 -11.27
C SER A 106 -22.17 0.08 -11.43
N SER A 107 -22.20 1.36 -11.03
CA SER A 107 -21.04 2.26 -11.22
C SER A 107 -20.30 2.67 -9.95
N PHE A 108 -20.94 2.61 -8.77
CA PHE A 108 -20.35 3.19 -7.55
C PHE A 108 -19.56 2.18 -6.69
N LEU A 109 -19.94 0.89 -6.70
CA LEU A 109 -19.20 -0.19 -6.03
C LEU A 109 -17.85 -0.55 -6.69
N LYS A 110 -17.52 0.08 -7.83
CA LYS A 110 -16.21 -0.10 -8.50
C LYS A 110 -15.10 0.77 -7.94
N ALA A 111 -15.43 1.76 -7.11
CA ALA A 111 -14.43 2.52 -6.40
C ALA A 111 -14.26 1.88 -5.02
N THR A 112 -13.08 1.29 -4.75
CA THR A 112 -12.61 0.90 -3.41
C THR A 112 -12.37 2.14 -2.52
N THR A 113 -13.14 3.20 -2.73
CA THR A 113 -13.08 4.46 -2.01
C THR A 113 -14.15 4.38 -0.92
N THR A 114 -13.71 4.30 0.34
CA THR A 114 -14.55 4.37 1.55
C THR A 114 -15.20 5.75 1.68
N THR A 115 -16.13 6.08 0.79
CA THR A 115 -16.90 7.32 0.77
C THR A 115 -18.40 7.03 0.81
N LEU A 116 -18.84 6.21 1.75
CA LEU A 116 -20.24 6.12 2.14
C LEU A 116 -20.36 6.43 3.64
N LEU A 117 -21.46 7.10 3.96
CA LEU A 117 -21.86 7.58 5.29
C LEU A 117 -21.50 6.59 6.40
N HIS A 118 -20.91 7.15 7.47
CA HIS A 118 -20.20 6.50 8.58
C HIS A 118 -21.11 5.73 9.56
N THR A 119 -21.99 4.87 9.05
CA THR A 119 -22.65 3.87 9.89
C THR A 119 -21.72 2.66 9.98
N ILE A 120 -21.08 2.49 11.13
CA ILE A 120 -20.35 1.26 11.45
C ILE A 120 -21.38 0.14 11.46
N ASP A 121 -21.20 -0.87 10.62
CA ASP A 121 -21.97 -2.11 10.72
C ASP A 121 -21.55 -2.82 12.01
N GLU A 122 -22.43 -2.80 13.01
CA GLU A 122 -22.18 -3.39 14.32
C GLU A 122 -21.93 -4.89 14.22
N SER A 123 -22.55 -5.56 13.25
CA SER A 123 -22.39 -6.99 13.03
C SER A 123 -21.04 -7.33 12.41
N GLU A 124 -20.57 -6.50 11.47
CA GLU A 124 -19.20 -6.61 10.96
C GLU A 124 -18.18 -6.43 12.07
N ARG A 125 -18.38 -5.42 12.93
CA ARG A 125 -17.50 -5.20 14.09
C ARG A 125 -17.47 -6.42 15.02
N GLU A 126 -18.63 -6.97 15.38
CA GLU A 126 -18.74 -8.16 16.22
C GLU A 126 -18.00 -9.36 15.61
N SER A 127 -18.21 -9.62 14.32
CA SER A 127 -17.57 -10.71 13.59
C SER A 127 -16.05 -10.54 13.51
N TYR A 128 -15.56 -9.34 13.19
CA TYR A 128 -14.13 -9.06 13.10
C TYR A 128 -13.43 -9.16 14.46
N VAL A 129 -14.08 -8.70 15.53
CA VAL A 129 -13.57 -8.87 16.89
C VAL A 129 -13.52 -10.35 17.28
N ALA A 130 -14.56 -11.13 16.98
CA ALA A 130 -14.57 -12.57 17.23
C ALA A 130 -13.43 -13.28 16.47
N HIS A 131 -13.19 -12.88 15.21
CA HIS A 131 -12.08 -13.38 14.42
C HIS A 131 -10.72 -13.04 15.06
N ILE A 132 -10.48 -11.78 15.43
CA ILE A 132 -9.26 -11.36 16.13
C ILE A 132 -9.05 -12.16 17.42
N ASN A 133 -10.09 -12.29 18.26
CA ASN A 133 -10.06 -13.04 19.51
C ASN A 133 -9.80 -14.54 19.32
N SER A 134 -10.10 -15.10 18.14
CA SER A 134 -9.82 -16.51 17.83
C SER A 134 -8.40 -16.72 17.34
N TYR A 135 -7.89 -15.84 16.46
CA TYR A 135 -6.59 -16.06 15.80
C TYR A 135 -5.40 -15.48 16.55
N LEU A 136 -5.60 -14.47 17.40
CA LEU A 136 -4.53 -13.85 18.19
C LEU A 136 -4.57 -14.22 19.68
N ARG A 137 -5.45 -15.13 20.11
CA ARG A 137 -5.62 -15.54 21.51
C ARG A 137 -4.32 -15.94 22.19
N ASP A 138 -3.54 -16.76 21.50
CA ASP A 138 -2.32 -17.38 22.02
C ASP A 138 -1.07 -16.56 21.70
N ASP A 139 -1.23 -15.37 21.09
CA ASP A 139 -0.10 -14.50 20.79
C ASP A 139 0.56 -13.99 22.09
N PRO A 140 1.89 -14.09 22.23
CA PRO A 140 2.58 -13.75 23.47
C PRO A 140 2.34 -12.32 23.96
N PHE A 141 2.16 -11.36 23.04
CA PHE A 141 1.94 -9.96 23.37
C PHE A 141 0.45 -9.62 23.45
N MET A 142 -0.38 -10.15 22.55
CA MET A 142 -1.81 -9.80 22.49
C MET A 142 -2.63 -10.46 23.59
N LYS A 143 -2.20 -11.60 24.16
CA LYS A 143 -2.95 -12.31 25.22
C LYS A 143 -3.34 -11.44 26.43
N GLN A 144 -2.60 -10.35 26.69
CA GLN A 144 -2.90 -9.44 27.80
C GLN A 144 -4.02 -8.43 27.49
N PHE A 145 -4.40 -8.29 26.21
CA PHE A 145 -5.45 -7.39 25.72
C PHE A 145 -6.67 -8.15 25.16
N LEU A 146 -6.59 -9.48 25.06
CA LEU A 146 -7.67 -10.32 24.55
C LEU A 146 -8.36 -11.09 25.69
N PRO A 147 -9.68 -11.36 25.59
CA PRO A 147 -10.55 -11.04 24.46
C PRO A 147 -11.00 -9.57 24.45
N ILE A 148 -11.10 -8.99 23.25
CA ILE A 148 -11.72 -7.68 23.02
C ILE A 148 -13.23 -7.83 23.14
N ASP A 149 -13.89 -6.91 23.84
CA ASP A 149 -15.35 -6.80 23.87
C ASP A 149 -15.87 -6.15 22.57
N PRO A 150 -16.66 -6.87 21.75
CA PRO A 150 -17.13 -6.38 20.47
C PRO A 150 -18.12 -5.22 20.55
N THR A 151 -18.76 -4.99 21.70
CA THR A 151 -19.76 -3.92 21.88
C THR A 151 -19.11 -2.56 22.11
N THR A 152 -17.85 -2.54 22.53
CA THR A 152 -17.11 -1.33 22.94
C THR A 152 -16.23 -0.75 21.83
N ASN A 153 -15.58 0.39 22.13
CA ASN A 153 -14.54 0.97 21.27
C ASN A 153 -13.15 0.36 21.49
N ALA A 154 -13.02 -0.70 22.31
CA ALA A 154 -11.73 -1.31 22.65
C ALA A 154 -10.94 -1.79 21.42
N LEU A 155 -11.63 -2.24 20.36
CA LEU A 155 -10.99 -2.59 19.09
C LEU A 155 -10.19 -1.39 18.52
N PHE A 156 -10.82 -0.22 18.48
CA PHE A 156 -10.25 0.98 17.90
C PHE A 156 -9.12 1.52 18.76
N ASP A 157 -9.30 1.52 20.07
CA ASP A 157 -8.26 1.94 21.02
C ASP A 157 -7.02 1.04 20.93
N LEU A 158 -7.20 -0.29 20.84
CA LEU A 158 -6.10 -1.24 20.69
C LEU A 158 -5.41 -1.15 19.31
N ALA A 159 -6.15 -0.76 18.27
CA ALA A 159 -5.57 -0.54 16.95
C ALA A 159 -4.63 0.67 16.90
N ARG A 160 -4.76 1.66 17.81
CA ARG A 160 -3.99 2.91 17.78
C ARG A 160 -2.49 2.75 17.90
N ASP A 161 -2.00 1.66 18.51
CA ASP A 161 -0.57 1.40 18.65
C ASP A 161 0.03 0.64 17.46
N GLY A 162 -0.81 0.19 16.52
CA GLY A 162 -0.39 -0.47 15.27
C GLY A 162 0.03 -1.93 15.41
N VAL A 163 0.28 -2.41 16.63
CA VAL A 163 0.70 -3.81 16.89
C VAL A 163 -0.37 -4.81 16.46
N LEU A 164 -1.64 -4.56 16.81
CA LEU A 164 -2.77 -5.42 16.43
C LEU A 164 -2.85 -5.61 14.92
N LEU A 165 -2.76 -4.52 14.15
CA LEU A 165 -2.90 -4.55 12.69
C LEU A 165 -1.70 -5.25 12.04
N CYS A 166 -0.47 -5.01 12.51
CA CYS A 166 0.71 -5.72 12.03
C CYS A 166 0.61 -7.23 12.28
N LYS A 167 0.13 -7.65 13.45
CA LYS A 167 -0.06 -9.08 13.76
C LYS A 167 -1.16 -9.69 12.91
N LEU A 168 -2.26 -8.97 12.69
CA LEU A 168 -3.35 -9.43 11.83
C LEU A 168 -2.88 -9.62 10.37
N ILE A 169 -1.97 -8.78 9.86
CA ILE A 169 -1.34 -8.99 8.54
C ILE A 169 -0.61 -10.33 8.48
N ASN A 170 0.14 -10.72 9.53
CA ASN A 170 0.81 -12.02 9.58
C ASN A 170 -0.16 -13.19 9.75
N VAL A 171 -1.32 -12.99 10.39
CA VAL A 171 -2.41 -13.99 10.42
C VAL A 171 -2.94 -14.21 9.00
N ALA A 172 -3.10 -13.16 8.20
CA ALA A 172 -3.60 -13.27 6.83
C ALA A 172 -2.57 -13.85 5.85
N VAL A 173 -1.34 -13.37 5.92
CA VAL A 173 -0.22 -13.84 5.08
C VAL A 173 1.01 -14.00 5.97
N PRO A 174 1.31 -15.23 6.42
CA PRO A 174 2.44 -15.49 7.31
C PRO A 174 3.77 -14.96 6.76
N ASN A 175 4.64 -14.50 7.67
CA ASN A 175 5.97 -13.97 7.37
C ASN A 175 6.00 -12.71 6.48
N THR A 176 4.88 -11.97 6.38
CA THR A 176 4.85 -10.68 5.68
C THR A 176 5.62 -9.60 6.44
N ILE A 177 5.49 -9.62 7.78
CA ILE A 177 6.16 -8.72 8.71
C ILE A 177 7.04 -9.55 9.63
N ASP A 178 8.32 -9.20 9.71
CA ASP A 178 9.19 -9.64 10.79
C ASP A 178 8.74 -8.95 12.09
N GLU A 179 8.14 -9.72 12.99
CA GLU A 179 7.59 -9.16 14.23
C GLU A 179 8.63 -8.47 15.10
N ARG A 180 9.92 -8.80 14.92
CA ARG A 180 11.01 -8.16 15.66
C ARG A 180 11.23 -6.70 15.24
N ALA A 181 10.67 -6.27 14.11
CA ALA A 181 10.66 -4.87 13.70
C ALA A 181 9.52 -4.06 14.35
N ILE A 182 8.50 -4.72 14.92
CA ILE A 182 7.36 -4.08 15.56
C ILE A 182 7.77 -3.54 16.93
N ASN A 183 7.41 -2.29 17.22
CA ASN A 183 7.59 -1.72 18.55
C ASN A 183 6.50 -2.27 19.47
N THR A 184 6.85 -3.20 20.37
CA THR A 184 5.92 -3.92 21.26
C THR A 184 6.08 -3.54 22.73
N LYS A 185 6.42 -2.27 23.02
CA LYS A 185 6.46 -1.76 24.40
C LYS A 185 5.03 -1.58 24.94
N ARG A 186 4.88 -1.58 26.26
CA ARG A 186 3.59 -1.30 26.92
C ARG A 186 3.09 0.13 26.68
N VAL A 187 4.01 1.08 26.56
CA VAL A 187 3.72 2.48 26.24
C VAL A 187 4.64 2.86 25.11
N LEU A 188 4.06 3.22 23.97
CA LEU A 188 4.77 3.69 22.80
C LEU A 188 4.80 5.22 22.78
N ASN A 189 5.96 5.77 22.42
CA ASN A 189 6.01 7.19 22.10
C ASN A 189 5.35 7.46 20.72
N PRO A 190 4.99 8.71 20.41
CA PRO A 190 4.30 9.03 19.15
C PRO A 190 5.05 8.59 17.89
N TRP A 191 6.39 8.61 17.92
CA TRP A 191 7.23 8.18 16.80
C TRP A 191 7.18 6.66 16.62
N GLU A 192 7.38 5.88 17.68
CA GLU A 192 7.30 4.42 17.67
C GLU A 192 5.92 3.92 17.20
N ARG A 193 4.85 4.62 17.60
CA ARG A 193 3.49 4.36 17.13
C ARG A 193 3.37 4.62 15.62
N ASN A 194 3.87 5.76 15.16
CA ASN A 194 3.86 6.11 13.73
C ASN A 194 4.66 5.10 12.89
N GLU A 195 5.79 4.61 13.40
CA GLU A 195 6.57 3.56 12.75
C GLU A 195 5.80 2.24 12.59
N ASN A 196 5.08 1.80 13.64
CA ASN A 196 4.24 0.61 13.56
C ASN A 196 3.17 0.76 12.47
N HIS A 197 2.52 1.93 12.39
CA HIS A 197 1.53 2.20 11.34
C HIS A 197 2.14 2.29 9.94
N THR A 198 3.33 2.86 9.82
CA THR A 198 4.06 2.91 8.56
C THR A 198 4.39 1.51 8.06
N LEU A 199 4.90 0.66 8.97
CA LEU A 199 5.11 -0.77 8.72
C LEU A 199 3.81 -1.48 8.32
N CYS A 200 2.73 -1.25 9.06
CA CYS A 200 1.40 -1.81 8.79
C CYS A 200 0.92 -1.46 7.38
N LEU A 201 0.84 -0.17 7.03
CA LEU A 201 0.30 0.27 5.75
C LEU A 201 1.14 -0.21 4.56
N ASN A 202 2.47 -0.16 4.66
CA ASN A 202 3.34 -0.64 3.59
C ASN A 202 3.28 -2.18 3.45
N SER A 203 3.08 -2.90 4.55
CA SER A 203 2.89 -4.36 4.52
C SER A 203 1.50 -4.75 4.01
N ALA A 204 0.47 -3.97 4.33
CA ALA A 204 -0.87 -4.13 3.80
C ALA A 204 -0.88 -3.99 2.26
N LYS A 205 -0.17 -3.00 1.70
CA LYS A 205 0.03 -2.88 0.24
C LYS A 205 0.70 -4.13 -0.34
N ALA A 206 1.68 -4.69 0.37
CA ALA A 206 2.45 -5.85 -0.08
C ALA A 206 1.67 -7.18 -0.03
N ILE A 207 0.50 -7.22 0.61
CA ILE A 207 -0.42 -8.37 0.57
C ILE A 207 -1.63 -8.13 -0.35
N GLY A 208 -1.79 -6.90 -0.89
CA GLY A 208 -2.84 -6.55 -1.84
C GLY A 208 -3.96 -5.68 -1.26
N CYS A 209 -3.84 -5.18 -0.03
CA CYS A 209 -4.81 -4.21 0.49
C CYS A 209 -4.73 -2.89 -0.27
N THR A 210 -5.89 -2.28 -0.54
CA THR A 210 -6.00 -0.94 -1.10
C THR A 210 -6.08 0.07 0.04
N VAL A 211 -4.94 0.69 0.36
CA VAL A 211 -4.80 1.64 1.49
C VAL A 211 -4.43 3.06 1.04
N VAL A 212 -4.70 3.41 -0.22
CA VAL A 212 -4.32 4.71 -0.82
C VAL A 212 -4.98 5.90 -0.10
N ASN A 213 -6.13 5.66 0.53
CA ASN A 213 -6.95 6.61 1.26
C ASN A 213 -6.76 6.56 2.79
N ILE A 214 -5.84 5.73 3.30
CA ILE A 214 -5.56 5.58 4.74
C ILE A 214 -4.16 6.11 5.02
N GLY A 215 -4.04 7.14 5.86
CA GLY A 215 -2.78 7.64 6.37
C GLY A 215 -2.44 7.08 7.75
N ASN A 216 -1.17 7.23 8.17
CA ASN A 216 -0.74 6.82 9.52
C ASN A 216 -1.59 7.50 10.62
N GLN A 217 -1.85 8.79 10.46
CA GLN A 217 -2.61 9.57 11.45
C GLN A 217 -4.05 9.07 11.61
N ASP A 218 -4.66 8.58 10.52
CA ASP A 218 -6.00 8.01 10.57
C ASP A 218 -6.04 6.76 11.47
N LEU A 219 -4.97 5.96 11.48
CA LEU A 219 -4.82 4.79 12.35
C LEU A 219 -4.42 5.16 13.78
N VAL A 220 -3.57 6.18 13.96
CA VAL A 220 -3.23 6.74 15.28
C VAL A 220 -4.47 7.27 16.00
N GLU A 221 -5.37 7.93 15.27
CA GLU A 221 -6.64 8.43 15.80
C GLU A 221 -7.65 7.29 16.06
N GLY A 222 -7.43 6.12 15.46
CA GLY A 222 -8.32 4.96 15.57
C GLY A 222 -9.65 5.18 14.85
N ARG A 223 -9.62 5.78 13.66
CA ARG A 223 -10.84 6.12 12.90
C ARG A 223 -11.64 4.86 12.54
N PRO A 224 -12.86 4.67 13.07
CA PRO A 224 -13.53 3.38 13.00
C PRO A 224 -13.72 2.81 11.60
N HIS A 225 -14.23 3.62 10.67
CA HIS A 225 -14.51 3.17 9.30
C HIS A 225 -13.25 2.77 8.52
N LEU A 226 -12.11 3.43 8.76
CA LEU A 226 -10.84 3.08 8.10
C LEU A 226 -10.19 1.86 8.74
N VAL A 227 -10.25 1.76 10.07
CA VAL A 227 -9.75 0.59 10.81
C VAL A 227 -10.54 -0.67 10.43
N LEU A 228 -11.88 -0.60 10.44
CA LEU A 228 -12.73 -1.72 10.00
C LEU A 228 -12.53 -2.03 8.51
N GLY A 229 -12.44 -1.01 7.65
CA GLY A 229 -12.17 -1.21 6.23
C GLY A 229 -10.83 -1.90 5.96
N LEU A 230 -9.80 -1.61 6.76
CA LEU A 230 -8.51 -2.29 6.67
C LEU A 230 -8.58 -3.73 7.21
N ILE A 231 -9.18 -3.93 8.38
CA ILE A 231 -9.37 -5.27 8.98
C ILE A 231 -10.16 -6.18 8.04
N SER A 232 -11.26 -5.67 7.47
CA SER A 232 -12.09 -6.37 6.49
C SER A 232 -11.28 -6.87 5.30
N GLN A 233 -10.44 -6.00 4.72
CA GLN A 233 -9.55 -6.38 3.62
C GLN A 233 -8.52 -7.45 4.03
N ILE A 234 -7.92 -7.33 5.21
CA ILE A 234 -6.93 -8.30 5.72
C ILE A 234 -7.60 -9.68 5.93
N ILE A 235 -8.76 -9.72 6.59
CA ILE A 235 -9.53 -10.95 6.79
C ILE A 235 -9.94 -11.55 5.45
N LYS A 236 -10.40 -10.73 4.50
CA LYS A 236 -10.77 -11.19 3.17
C LYS A 236 -9.58 -11.83 2.42
N ILE A 237 -8.39 -11.26 2.54
CA ILE A 237 -7.17 -11.86 1.98
C ILE A 237 -6.91 -13.22 2.62
N GLN A 238 -7.02 -13.33 3.95
CA GLN A 238 -6.84 -14.60 4.68
C GLN A 238 -7.83 -15.67 4.20
N LEU A 239 -9.12 -15.34 4.18
CA LEU A 239 -10.20 -16.28 3.84
C LEU A 239 -10.18 -16.70 2.38
N LEU A 240 -9.53 -15.93 1.50
CA LEU A 240 -9.48 -16.22 0.08
C LEU A 240 -8.09 -16.63 -0.41
N ALA A 241 -7.11 -16.77 0.49
CA ALA A 241 -5.71 -17.02 0.17
C ALA A 241 -5.48 -18.34 -0.59
N ASP A 242 -6.34 -19.33 -0.37
CA ASP A 242 -6.21 -20.68 -0.93
C ASP A 242 -7.10 -20.91 -2.16
N LEU A 243 -8.01 -19.97 -2.46
CA LEU A 243 -8.95 -20.00 -3.59
C LEU A 243 -8.27 -19.65 -4.92
N ASN A 244 -7.28 -20.45 -5.32
CA ASN A 244 -6.66 -20.41 -6.63
C ASN A 244 -6.21 -21.81 -7.04
N LEU A 245 -6.14 -22.04 -8.35
CA LEU A 245 -5.79 -23.35 -8.91
C LEU A 245 -4.43 -23.87 -8.42
N ARG A 246 -3.45 -22.98 -8.17
CA ARG A 246 -2.09 -23.38 -7.73
C ARG A 246 -2.10 -24.09 -6.39
N LYS A 247 -2.85 -23.56 -5.43
CA LYS A 247 -2.99 -24.15 -4.10
C LYS A 247 -4.07 -25.23 -4.06
N MET A 248 -5.13 -25.08 -4.85
CA MET A 248 -6.26 -26.01 -4.90
C MET A 248 -6.53 -26.49 -6.33
N PRO A 249 -5.74 -27.47 -6.82
CA PRO A 249 -5.89 -28.00 -8.18
C PRO A 249 -7.29 -28.57 -8.47
N GLN A 250 -8.03 -29.01 -7.45
CA GLN A 250 -9.41 -29.51 -7.61
C GLN A 250 -10.39 -28.48 -8.19
N LEU A 251 -10.08 -27.18 -8.15
CA LEU A 251 -10.90 -26.13 -8.77
C LEU A 251 -11.07 -26.33 -10.29
N VAL A 252 -10.24 -27.16 -10.93
CA VAL A 252 -10.40 -27.53 -12.35
C VAL A 252 -11.74 -28.24 -12.63
N GLU A 253 -12.38 -28.86 -11.63
CA GLU A 253 -13.70 -29.48 -11.80
C GLU A 253 -14.82 -28.44 -12.04
N LEU A 254 -14.59 -27.18 -11.68
CA LEU A 254 -15.53 -26.09 -11.94
C LEU A 254 -15.68 -25.74 -13.42
N VAL A 255 -14.95 -26.46 -14.28
CA VAL A 255 -14.73 -26.13 -15.66
C VAL A 255 -14.84 -27.39 -16.53
N ASP A 256 -15.47 -27.22 -17.69
CA ASP A 256 -15.69 -28.29 -18.67
C ASP A 256 -14.50 -28.42 -19.63
N ASP A 257 -13.96 -27.30 -20.16
CA ASP A 257 -12.93 -27.26 -21.21
C ASP A 257 -11.66 -26.49 -20.83
N ASN A 258 -10.54 -26.75 -21.53
CA ASN A 258 -9.24 -26.10 -21.25
C ASN A 258 -9.23 -24.57 -21.44
N SER A 259 -10.03 -24.02 -22.36
CA SER A 259 -10.15 -22.56 -22.54
C SER A 259 -10.69 -21.85 -21.29
N ASP A 260 -11.57 -22.52 -20.58
CA ASP A 260 -12.26 -21.98 -19.42
C ASP A 260 -11.39 -22.11 -18.15
N VAL A 261 -10.32 -22.92 -18.20
CA VAL A 261 -9.30 -23.00 -17.15
C VAL A 261 -8.43 -21.74 -17.16
N GLU A 262 -8.04 -21.25 -18.34
CA GLU A 262 -7.32 -19.98 -18.45
C GLU A 262 -8.19 -18.81 -17.93
N GLU A 263 -9.48 -18.81 -18.24
CA GLU A 263 -10.42 -17.84 -17.69
C GLU A 263 -10.48 -17.95 -16.16
N LEU A 264 -10.59 -19.17 -15.62
CA LEU A 264 -10.61 -19.41 -14.17
C LEU A 264 -9.34 -18.89 -13.47
N MET A 265 -8.17 -19.03 -14.09
CA MET A 265 -6.90 -18.48 -13.59
C MET A 265 -6.85 -16.95 -13.59
N GLY A 266 -7.65 -16.29 -14.43
CA GLY A 266 -7.78 -14.84 -14.49
C GLY A 266 -8.77 -14.26 -13.48
N LEU A 267 -9.64 -15.09 -12.87
CA LEU A 267 -10.69 -14.62 -11.98
C LEU A 267 -10.15 -14.19 -10.61
N ALA A 268 -10.74 -13.13 -10.07
CA ALA A 268 -10.58 -12.77 -8.67
C ALA A 268 -11.11 -13.92 -7.76
N PRO A 269 -10.52 -14.14 -6.58
CA PRO A 269 -10.93 -15.25 -5.69
C PRO A 269 -12.43 -15.27 -5.34
N GLU A 270 -13.05 -14.10 -5.19
CA GLU A 270 -14.50 -13.97 -4.98
C GLU A 270 -15.33 -14.53 -6.14
N LYS A 271 -14.85 -14.35 -7.38
CA LYS A 271 -15.50 -14.87 -8.58
C LYS A 271 -15.29 -16.37 -8.72
N VAL A 272 -14.13 -16.88 -8.32
CA VAL A 272 -13.88 -18.33 -8.19
C VAL A 272 -14.89 -18.94 -7.20
N LEU A 273 -15.08 -18.31 -6.05
CA LEU A 273 -16.02 -18.77 -5.03
C LEU A 273 -17.49 -18.74 -5.51
N LEU A 274 -17.90 -17.70 -6.25
CA LEU A 274 -19.20 -17.68 -6.91
C LEU A 274 -19.36 -18.81 -7.94
N LYS A 275 -18.31 -19.08 -8.75
CA LYS A 275 -18.33 -20.17 -9.73
C LYS A 275 -18.47 -21.53 -9.04
N TRP A 276 -17.77 -21.72 -7.92
CA TRP A 276 -17.90 -22.90 -7.06
C TRP A 276 -19.31 -23.06 -6.47
N MET A 277 -19.88 -21.99 -5.90
CA MET A 277 -21.22 -22.04 -5.32
C MET A 277 -22.26 -22.40 -6.39
N ASN A 278 -22.21 -21.75 -7.56
CA ASN A 278 -23.11 -22.05 -8.67
C ASN A 278 -22.93 -23.47 -9.22
N PHE A 279 -21.71 -24.01 -9.20
CA PHE A 279 -21.46 -25.39 -9.64
C PHE A 279 -22.28 -26.40 -8.83
N HIS A 280 -22.29 -26.27 -7.51
CA HIS A 280 -23.09 -27.14 -6.63
C HIS A 280 -24.58 -26.83 -6.67
N LEU A 281 -24.96 -25.55 -6.75
CA LEU A 281 -26.35 -25.15 -6.89
C LEU A 281 -27.01 -25.70 -8.15
N LYS A 282 -26.28 -25.73 -9.28
CA LYS A 282 -26.74 -26.37 -10.52
C LYS A 282 -26.97 -27.87 -10.32
N LYS A 283 -26.05 -28.57 -9.65
CA LYS A 283 -26.22 -30.00 -9.28
C LYS A 283 -27.45 -30.23 -8.38
N ALA A 284 -27.77 -29.25 -7.53
CA ALA A 284 -28.96 -29.26 -6.66
C ALA A 284 -30.30 -28.99 -7.38
N GLY A 285 -30.27 -28.61 -8.66
CA GLY A 285 -31.46 -28.16 -9.38
C GLY A 285 -31.93 -26.75 -9.00
N TYR A 286 -31.08 -25.94 -8.34
CA TYR A 286 -31.38 -24.55 -8.03
C TYR A 286 -31.33 -23.70 -9.30
N LYS A 287 -32.42 -22.97 -9.59
CA LYS A 287 -32.62 -22.30 -10.88
C LYS A 287 -31.99 -20.91 -10.98
N LYS A 288 -31.84 -20.22 -9.84
CA LYS A 288 -31.37 -18.82 -9.81
C LYS A 288 -29.83 -18.80 -9.81
N PRO A 289 -29.14 -18.10 -10.73
CA PRO A 289 -27.70 -17.94 -10.64
C PRO A 289 -27.33 -16.95 -9.53
N VAL A 290 -26.33 -17.29 -8.72
CA VAL A 290 -25.78 -16.41 -7.69
C VAL A 290 -24.64 -15.58 -8.29
N THR A 291 -24.77 -14.27 -8.29
CA THR A 291 -23.83 -13.33 -8.95
C THR A 291 -23.13 -12.39 -7.97
N ASN A 292 -23.63 -12.31 -6.73
CA ASN A 292 -23.09 -11.49 -5.64
C ASN A 292 -23.37 -12.15 -4.28
N PHE A 293 -22.65 -11.71 -3.23
CA PHE A 293 -22.80 -12.21 -1.85
C PHE A 293 -23.78 -11.37 -1.02
N SER A 294 -24.72 -10.68 -1.66
CA SER A 294 -25.66 -9.77 -0.99
C SER A 294 -27.09 -10.14 -1.33
N SER A 295 -27.76 -9.40 -2.23
CA SER A 295 -29.15 -9.63 -2.66
C SER A 295 -29.47 -11.07 -3.00
N ASP A 296 -28.55 -11.78 -3.65
CA ASP A 296 -28.78 -13.14 -4.17
C ASP A 296 -28.79 -14.20 -3.05
N LEU A 297 -28.36 -13.83 -1.83
CA LEU A 297 -28.28 -14.71 -0.66
C LEU A 297 -29.24 -14.31 0.46
N LYS A 298 -29.93 -13.16 0.33
CA LYS A 298 -30.76 -12.57 1.40
C LYS A 298 -31.90 -13.46 1.88
N ASP A 299 -32.46 -14.26 0.98
CA ASP A 299 -33.56 -15.16 1.33
C ASP A 299 -33.07 -16.46 1.99
N GLY A 300 -31.76 -16.74 2.00
CA GLY A 300 -31.21 -17.99 2.53
C GLY A 300 -31.51 -19.24 1.70
N GLU A 301 -32.23 -19.14 0.56
CA GLU A 301 -32.57 -20.30 -0.28
C GLU A 301 -31.30 -20.92 -0.86
N ALA A 302 -30.43 -20.08 -1.45
CA ALA A 302 -29.18 -20.55 -2.03
C ALA A 302 -28.28 -21.25 -1.00
N TYR A 303 -28.25 -20.78 0.25
CA TYR A 303 -27.53 -21.48 1.32
C TYR A 303 -28.14 -22.84 1.63
N ALA A 304 -29.47 -22.93 1.79
CA ALA A 304 -30.14 -24.20 2.06
C ALA A 304 -29.85 -25.25 0.98
N TYR A 305 -29.94 -24.87 -0.30
CA TYR A 305 -29.57 -25.78 -1.41
C TYR A 305 -28.09 -26.18 -1.38
N LEU A 306 -27.19 -25.23 -1.15
CA LEU A 306 -25.75 -25.50 -1.08
C LEU A 306 -25.43 -26.50 0.04
N LEU A 307 -25.94 -26.25 1.25
CA LEU A 307 -25.69 -27.12 2.41
C LEU A 307 -26.30 -28.51 2.24
N ASN A 308 -27.47 -28.61 1.61
CA ASN A 308 -28.09 -29.90 1.31
C ASN A 308 -27.28 -30.73 0.31
N VAL A 309 -26.57 -30.10 -0.62
CA VAL A 309 -25.66 -30.80 -1.55
C VAL A 309 -24.36 -31.22 -0.87
N LEU A 310 -23.79 -30.35 -0.03
CA LEU A 310 -22.48 -30.58 0.59
C LEU A 310 -22.54 -31.49 1.82
N ALA A 311 -23.66 -31.49 2.54
CA ALA A 311 -23.89 -32.28 3.74
C ALA A 311 -25.35 -32.76 3.82
N PRO A 312 -25.77 -33.65 2.91
CA PRO A 312 -27.13 -34.19 2.89
C PRO A 312 -27.49 -34.93 4.19
N GLU A 313 -26.52 -35.45 4.92
CA GLU A 313 -26.70 -36.15 6.19
C GLU A 313 -27.20 -35.26 7.34
N HIS A 314 -27.07 -33.93 7.21
CA HIS A 314 -27.54 -32.95 8.19
C HIS A 314 -28.77 -32.17 7.72
N CYS A 315 -29.30 -32.51 6.54
CA CYS A 315 -30.46 -31.87 5.94
C CYS A 315 -31.71 -32.00 6.83
N SER A 316 -32.45 -30.91 6.94
CA SER A 316 -33.80 -30.89 7.51
C SER A 316 -34.79 -30.49 6.42
N PRO A 317 -35.85 -31.28 6.14
CA PRO A 317 -36.88 -30.91 5.16
C PRO A 317 -37.52 -29.54 5.46
N ALA A 318 -37.52 -29.11 6.73
CA ALA A 318 -38.08 -27.84 7.15
C ALA A 318 -37.37 -26.62 6.53
N THR A 319 -36.09 -26.71 6.13
CA THR A 319 -35.33 -25.54 5.66
C THR A 319 -35.86 -24.96 4.34
N LEU A 320 -36.30 -25.81 3.42
CA LEU A 320 -36.85 -25.39 2.12
C LEU A 320 -38.34 -25.06 2.18
N ASP A 321 -39.09 -25.65 3.11
CA ASP A 321 -40.53 -25.42 3.30
C ASP A 321 -40.81 -24.14 4.13
N THR A 322 -39.83 -23.67 4.90
CA THR A 322 -39.92 -22.45 5.70
C THR A 322 -40.16 -21.25 4.79
N LYS A 323 -41.18 -20.43 5.06
CA LYS A 323 -41.51 -19.24 4.26
C LYS A 323 -40.80 -17.97 4.74
N ASP A 324 -40.50 -17.90 6.03
CA ASP A 324 -39.84 -16.73 6.63
C ASP A 324 -38.32 -16.77 6.40
N PRO A 325 -37.72 -15.75 5.76
CA PRO A 325 -36.28 -15.70 5.52
C PRO A 325 -35.43 -15.73 6.80
N ALA A 326 -35.91 -15.13 7.91
CA ALA A 326 -35.14 -15.09 9.15
C ALA A 326 -35.12 -16.44 9.87
N GLU A 327 -36.25 -17.16 9.90
CA GLU A 327 -36.31 -18.55 10.34
C GLU A 327 -35.45 -19.45 9.44
N ARG A 328 -35.50 -19.27 8.12
CA ARG A 328 -34.64 -20.03 7.19
C ARG A 328 -33.16 -19.76 7.43
N ALA A 329 -32.77 -18.51 7.67
CA ALA A 329 -31.40 -18.13 8.00
C ALA A 329 -30.91 -18.79 9.31
N ASN A 330 -31.77 -18.90 10.33
CA ASN A 330 -31.44 -19.66 11.55
C ASN A 330 -31.15 -21.13 11.24
N LEU A 331 -32.04 -21.79 10.50
CA LEU A 331 -31.88 -23.20 10.15
C LEU A 331 -30.63 -23.45 9.29
N VAL A 332 -30.29 -22.52 8.39
CA VAL A 332 -29.05 -22.55 7.61
C VAL A 332 -27.82 -22.52 8.51
N LEU A 333 -27.81 -21.65 9.53
CA LEU A 333 -26.69 -21.55 10.46
C LEU A 333 -26.59 -22.79 11.36
N GLU A 334 -27.71 -23.35 11.82
CA GLU A 334 -27.73 -24.61 12.56
C GLU A 334 -27.21 -25.79 11.73
N HIS A 335 -27.55 -25.86 10.44
CA HIS A 335 -27.01 -26.86 9.52
C HIS A 335 -25.50 -26.66 9.35
N ALA A 336 -25.04 -25.42 9.17
CA ALA A 336 -23.61 -25.13 9.06
C ALA A 336 -22.83 -25.53 10.31
N GLU A 337 -23.38 -25.28 11.51
CA GLU A 337 -22.77 -25.67 12.78
C GLU A 337 -22.61 -27.19 12.90
N LYS A 338 -23.56 -27.98 12.40
CA LYS A 338 -23.44 -29.45 12.34
C LYS A 338 -22.32 -29.94 11.42
N MET A 339 -21.83 -29.12 10.50
CA MET A 339 -20.67 -29.44 9.65
C MET A 339 -19.33 -28.95 10.23
N ASP A 340 -19.32 -28.50 11.48
CA ASP A 340 -18.20 -27.81 12.14
C ASP A 340 -17.81 -26.47 11.50
N CYS A 341 -18.71 -25.84 10.73
CA CYS A 341 -18.54 -24.45 10.33
C CYS A 341 -18.82 -23.56 11.53
N LYS A 342 -17.76 -23.07 12.21
CA LYS A 342 -17.85 -22.00 13.22
C LYS A 342 -18.75 -20.85 12.76
N ARG A 343 -19.63 -20.39 13.66
CA ARG A 343 -20.60 -19.32 13.36
C ARG A 343 -19.88 -17.98 13.12
N TYR A 344 -19.90 -17.50 11.88
CA TYR A 344 -19.25 -16.24 11.47
C TYR A 344 -20.22 -15.04 11.39
N LEU A 345 -21.52 -15.33 11.34
CA LEU A 345 -22.59 -14.35 11.22
C LEU A 345 -23.85 -14.79 11.98
N ALA A 346 -24.73 -13.82 12.21
CA ALA A 346 -26.06 -13.97 12.76
C ALA A 346 -27.12 -14.07 11.63
N PRO A 347 -28.33 -14.58 11.93
CA PRO A 347 -29.41 -14.70 10.94
C PRO A 347 -29.78 -13.36 10.29
N LYS A 348 -29.74 -12.28 11.08
CA LYS A 348 -30.00 -10.91 10.60
C LYS A 348 -29.05 -10.52 9.45
N ASP A 349 -27.80 -10.96 9.48
CA ASP A 349 -26.78 -10.57 8.50
C ASP A 349 -27.00 -11.23 7.13
N ILE A 350 -27.60 -12.43 7.12
CA ILE A 350 -28.07 -13.07 5.89
C ILE A 350 -29.20 -12.22 5.31
N VAL A 351 -30.23 -11.96 6.11
CA VAL A 351 -31.46 -11.29 5.67
C VAL A 351 -31.21 -9.84 5.22
N GLU A 352 -30.34 -9.13 5.93
CA GLU A 352 -29.88 -7.79 5.55
C GLU A 352 -28.96 -7.83 4.31
N GLY A 353 -28.31 -8.97 4.08
CA GLY A 353 -27.41 -9.27 2.97
C GLY A 353 -26.09 -8.53 3.07
N SER A 354 -25.48 -8.57 4.25
CA SER A 354 -24.14 -8.02 4.50
C SER A 354 -23.12 -8.75 3.60
N SER A 355 -22.61 -8.04 2.59
CA SER A 355 -21.80 -8.67 1.54
C SER A 355 -20.51 -9.31 2.08
N ASN A 356 -19.86 -8.68 3.06
CA ASN A 356 -18.59 -9.17 3.59
C ASN A 356 -18.78 -10.40 4.48
N LEU A 357 -19.81 -10.38 5.34
CA LEU A 357 -20.12 -11.49 6.23
C LEU A 357 -20.60 -12.73 5.45
N ASN A 358 -21.46 -12.53 4.47
CA ASN A 358 -21.91 -13.62 3.59
C ASN A 358 -20.74 -14.19 2.76
N LEU A 359 -19.85 -13.34 2.23
CA LEU A 359 -18.62 -13.80 1.56
C LEU A 359 -17.76 -14.66 2.49
N ALA A 360 -17.51 -14.19 3.71
CA ALA A 360 -16.69 -14.91 4.69
C ALA A 360 -17.28 -16.29 5.03
N PHE A 361 -18.61 -16.35 5.18
CA PHE A 361 -19.31 -17.60 5.44
C PHE A 361 -19.27 -18.58 4.28
N VAL A 362 -19.45 -18.11 3.04
CA VAL A 362 -19.31 -18.97 1.86
C VAL A 362 -17.87 -19.50 1.75
N ALA A 363 -16.87 -18.65 2.01
CA ALA A 363 -15.46 -19.07 2.00
C ALA A 363 -15.17 -20.12 3.08
N GLN A 364 -15.79 -19.98 4.26
CA GLN A 364 -15.66 -20.95 5.33
C GLN A 364 -16.32 -22.29 4.98
N ILE A 365 -17.53 -22.28 4.42
CA ILE A 365 -18.20 -23.50 3.94
C ILE A 365 -17.30 -24.19 2.91
N PHE A 366 -16.71 -23.43 1.98
CA PHE A 366 -15.79 -23.95 0.98
C PHE A 366 -14.56 -24.63 1.60
N HIS A 367 -13.91 -23.98 2.57
CA HIS A 367 -12.74 -24.57 3.25
C HIS A 367 -13.08 -25.82 4.06
N GLN A 368 -14.25 -25.84 4.69
CA GLN A 368 -14.70 -26.98 5.48
C GLN A 368 -15.10 -28.16 4.58
N ARG A 369 -15.88 -27.88 3.53
CA ARG A 369 -16.38 -28.88 2.57
C ARG A 369 -16.56 -28.27 1.18
N ASN A 370 -15.55 -28.38 0.33
CA ASN A 370 -15.65 -27.92 -1.05
C ASN A 370 -16.45 -28.87 -1.96
N GLY A 371 -16.62 -30.15 -1.60
CA GLY A 371 -17.39 -31.12 -2.39
C GLY A 371 -16.84 -31.41 -3.79
N LEU A 372 -15.56 -31.11 -4.05
CA LEU A 372 -14.88 -31.37 -5.33
C LEU A 372 -14.16 -32.73 -5.29
N SER A 373 -14.22 -33.48 -6.38
CA SER A 373 -13.57 -34.78 -6.54
C SER A 373 -12.07 -34.64 -6.76
N THR A 374 -11.29 -35.60 -6.25
CA THR A 374 -9.84 -35.69 -6.45
C THR A 374 -9.43 -36.36 -7.76
N ASP A 375 -10.37 -36.61 -8.69
CA ASP A 375 -10.14 -37.47 -9.86
C ASP A 375 -8.89 -37.07 -10.68
N SER A 376 -8.01 -38.05 -10.88
CA SER A 376 -6.62 -37.86 -11.32
C SER A 376 -6.48 -37.53 -12.81
N SER A 377 -7.50 -37.81 -13.61
CA SER A 377 -7.46 -37.70 -15.08
C SER A 377 -7.42 -36.24 -15.56
N LYS A 378 -8.14 -35.32 -14.91
CA LYS A 378 -8.08 -33.86 -15.19
C LYS A 378 -6.83 -33.19 -14.60
N LYS A 379 -6.14 -33.81 -13.62
CA LYS A 379 -4.93 -33.25 -12.98
C LYS A 379 -3.70 -33.26 -13.89
N ILE A 380 -3.61 -34.21 -14.84
CA ILE A 380 -2.44 -34.35 -15.73
C ILE A 380 -2.37 -33.20 -16.74
N SER A 381 -3.51 -32.80 -17.34
CA SER A 381 -3.58 -31.63 -18.24
C SER A 381 -3.25 -30.31 -17.52
N TYR A 382 -3.44 -30.25 -16.20
CA TYR A 382 -3.23 -29.06 -15.39
C TYR A 382 -1.75 -28.85 -15.00
N ALA A 383 -1.02 -29.92 -14.70
CA ALA A 383 0.41 -29.84 -14.39
C ALA A 383 1.26 -29.33 -15.57
N GLU A 384 0.82 -29.61 -16.80
CA GLU A 384 1.46 -29.13 -18.04
C GLU A 384 1.20 -27.63 -18.29
N MET A 385 0.06 -27.09 -17.82
CA MET A 385 -0.30 -25.67 -17.95
C MET A 385 0.39 -24.75 -16.92
N MET A 386 0.89 -25.31 -15.81
CA MET A 386 1.59 -24.59 -14.72
C MET A 386 3.12 -24.60 -14.88
N THR A 387 3.62 -24.71 -16.11
CA THR A 387 5.06 -24.67 -16.45
C THR A 387 5.68 -23.27 -16.40
N ASP A 388 4.97 -22.29 -15.82
CA ASP A 388 5.47 -20.93 -15.68
C ASP A 388 6.70 -20.89 -14.75
N ASP A 389 7.79 -20.30 -15.26
CA ASP A 389 9.02 -20.03 -14.53
C ASP A 389 8.72 -19.35 -13.17
N GLU A 390 9.31 -19.85 -12.09
CA GLU A 390 9.17 -19.29 -10.73
C GLU A 390 9.50 -17.79 -10.70
N GLN A 391 10.45 -17.33 -11.52
CA GLN A 391 10.78 -15.91 -11.65
C GLN A 391 9.64 -15.12 -12.28
N ILE A 392 8.98 -15.64 -13.32
CA ILE A 392 7.82 -14.98 -13.95
C ILE A 392 6.70 -14.83 -12.93
N SER A 393 6.49 -15.84 -12.09
CA SER A 393 5.50 -15.78 -11.02
C SER A 393 5.83 -14.73 -9.96
N ARG A 394 7.10 -14.60 -9.56
CA ARG A 394 7.54 -13.57 -8.61
C ARG A 394 7.42 -12.16 -9.18
N ASP A 395 7.81 -11.98 -10.44
CA ASP A 395 7.71 -10.71 -11.15
C ASP A 395 6.23 -10.29 -11.34
N GLU A 396 5.36 -11.23 -11.73
CA GLU A 396 3.91 -11.02 -11.85
C GLU A 396 3.34 -10.43 -10.56
N ARG A 397 3.60 -11.11 -9.44
CA ARG A 397 3.10 -10.71 -8.12
C ARG A 397 3.63 -9.33 -7.75
N SER A 398 4.93 -9.10 -7.93
CA SER A 398 5.57 -7.84 -7.57
C SER A 398 4.99 -6.66 -8.36
N PHE A 399 4.85 -6.78 -9.68
CA PHE A 399 4.28 -5.73 -10.50
C PHE A 399 2.79 -5.54 -10.29
N ARG A 400 2.02 -6.61 -10.07
CA ARG A 400 0.59 -6.52 -9.75
C ARG A 400 0.35 -5.71 -8.48
N LEU A 401 1.08 -6.03 -7.40
CA LEU A 401 0.98 -5.30 -6.14
C LEU A 401 1.46 -3.84 -6.29
N TRP A 402 2.54 -3.61 -7.03
CA TRP A 402 3.02 -2.27 -7.32
C TRP A 402 1.97 -1.43 -8.07
N ILE A 403 1.38 -1.94 -9.16
CA ILE A 403 0.34 -1.23 -9.93
C ILE A 403 -0.85 -0.89 -9.04
N ASN A 404 -1.36 -1.86 -8.27
CA ASN A 404 -2.50 -1.65 -7.38
C ASN A 404 -2.20 -0.59 -6.29
N SER A 405 -0.92 -0.38 -5.94
CA SER A 405 -0.51 0.65 -4.99
C SER A 405 -0.44 2.07 -5.57
N LEU A 406 -0.47 2.25 -6.90
CA LEU A 406 -0.37 3.56 -7.57
C LEU A 406 -1.65 4.41 -7.45
N GLY A 407 -2.73 3.85 -6.91
CA GLY A 407 -4.02 4.52 -6.81
C GLY A 407 -4.69 4.75 -8.17
N ILE A 408 -4.54 3.78 -9.07
CA ILE A 408 -5.32 3.69 -10.32
C ILE A 408 -6.78 3.29 -10.01
N SER A 409 -7.69 3.53 -10.95
CA SER A 409 -9.11 3.18 -10.79
C SER A 409 -9.40 1.69 -11.00
N SER A 410 -8.61 1.01 -11.83
CA SER A 410 -8.75 -0.43 -12.07
C SER A 410 -8.00 -1.22 -11.01
N TYR A 411 -8.49 -2.42 -10.68
CA TYR A 411 -7.77 -3.36 -9.81
C TYR A 411 -7.26 -4.54 -10.63
N VAL A 412 -5.98 -4.88 -10.46
CA VAL A 412 -5.32 -5.97 -11.17
C VAL A 412 -5.36 -7.24 -10.32
N ASN A 413 -6.05 -8.26 -10.82
CA ASN A 413 -6.11 -9.60 -10.24
C ASN A 413 -5.10 -10.54 -10.90
N ASN A 414 -5.02 -10.49 -12.24
CA ASN A 414 -4.07 -11.24 -13.04
C ASN A 414 -3.38 -10.29 -14.02
N LEU A 415 -2.09 -10.05 -13.81
CA LEU A 415 -1.33 -9.08 -14.60
C LEU A 415 -1.35 -9.38 -16.10
N PHE A 416 -1.34 -10.64 -16.52
CA PHE A 416 -1.22 -11.00 -17.93
C PHE A 416 -2.54 -10.94 -18.68
N GLU A 417 -3.67 -11.04 -17.97
CA GLU A 417 -5.00 -10.90 -18.56
C GLU A 417 -5.51 -9.45 -18.50
N ASP A 418 -5.42 -8.83 -17.33
CA ASP A 418 -6.02 -7.51 -17.06
C ASP A 418 -5.34 -6.38 -17.85
N LEU A 419 -4.10 -6.60 -18.31
CA LEU A 419 -3.35 -5.61 -19.10
C LEU A 419 -3.55 -5.75 -20.63
N LYS A 420 -4.16 -6.83 -21.14
CA LYS A 420 -4.29 -7.10 -22.59
C LYS A 420 -5.06 -6.03 -23.36
N ASN A 421 -5.97 -5.33 -22.69
CA ASN A 421 -6.79 -4.28 -23.31
C ASN A 421 -6.11 -2.89 -23.31
N GLY A 422 -4.93 -2.77 -22.69
CA GLY A 422 -4.13 -1.54 -22.61
C GLY A 422 -4.65 -0.47 -21.66
N TRP A 423 -5.88 -0.55 -21.14
CA TRP A 423 -6.49 0.50 -20.32
C TRP A 423 -5.75 0.71 -19.00
N THR A 424 -5.52 -0.37 -18.25
CA THR A 424 -4.81 -0.32 -16.96
C THR A 424 -3.37 0.18 -17.13
N LEU A 425 -2.71 -0.16 -18.25
CA LEU A 425 -1.38 0.34 -18.57
C LEU A 425 -1.39 1.85 -18.84
N LEU A 426 -2.41 2.38 -19.53
CA LEU A 426 -2.58 3.82 -19.70
C LEU A 426 -2.80 4.51 -18.34
N GLU A 427 -3.64 3.95 -17.46
CA GLU A 427 -3.83 4.49 -16.11
C GLU A 427 -2.51 4.52 -15.32
N ALA A 428 -1.74 3.42 -15.34
CA ALA A 428 -0.45 3.35 -14.65
C ALA A 428 0.57 4.34 -15.23
N VAL A 429 0.65 4.47 -16.56
CA VAL A 429 1.54 5.43 -17.23
C VAL A 429 1.16 6.87 -16.90
N ASP A 430 -0.12 7.22 -16.86
CA ASP A 430 -0.57 8.57 -16.50
C ASP A 430 -0.32 8.88 -15.01
N LYS A 431 -0.37 7.88 -14.13
CA LYS A 431 0.06 8.05 -12.73
C LYS A 431 1.55 8.30 -12.58
N VAL A 432 2.36 7.59 -13.36
CA VAL A 432 3.82 7.68 -13.32
C VAL A 432 4.33 8.94 -14.03
N SER A 433 3.66 9.34 -15.10
CA SER A 433 3.98 10.52 -15.93
C SER A 433 2.69 11.29 -16.23
N PRO A 434 2.23 12.16 -15.31
CA PRO A 434 0.97 12.89 -15.44
C PRO A 434 0.86 13.68 -16.74
N GLY A 435 -0.26 13.50 -17.46
CA GLY A 435 -0.55 14.21 -18.71
C GLY A 435 0.09 13.58 -19.95
N SER A 436 0.77 12.44 -19.79
CA SER A 436 1.35 11.70 -20.93
C SER A 436 0.30 10.97 -21.77
N VAL A 437 -0.85 10.64 -21.18
CA VAL A 437 -1.94 9.93 -21.87
C VAL A 437 -2.92 10.89 -22.50
N ASN A 438 -3.22 10.68 -23.79
CA ASN A 438 -4.32 11.33 -24.46
C ASN A 438 -5.57 10.46 -24.38
N TRP A 439 -6.39 10.70 -23.36
CA TRP A 439 -7.63 9.98 -23.08
C TRP A 439 -8.69 10.06 -24.18
N LYS A 440 -8.60 11.04 -25.11
CA LYS A 440 -9.51 11.13 -26.27
C LYS A 440 -9.28 10.02 -27.29
N HIS A 441 -8.09 9.43 -27.32
CA HIS A 441 -7.74 8.29 -28.18
C HIS A 441 -7.74 6.95 -27.44
N ALA A 442 -8.11 6.95 -26.16
CA ALA A 442 -8.20 5.73 -25.35
C ALA A 442 -9.65 5.24 -25.29
N THR A 443 -9.84 3.93 -25.38
CA THR A 443 -11.17 3.30 -25.25
C THR A 443 -11.29 2.62 -23.89
N LYS A 444 -12.27 3.05 -23.08
CA LYS A 444 -12.54 2.48 -21.77
C LYS A 444 -13.21 1.09 -21.87
N PRO A 445 -12.82 0.10 -21.05
CA PRO A 445 -13.51 -1.19 -20.97
C PRO A 445 -14.98 -1.09 -20.54
N PRO A 446 -15.87 -2.03 -20.94
CA PRO A 446 -15.57 -3.25 -21.70
C PRO A 446 -15.36 -2.98 -23.20
N ILE A 447 -14.27 -3.53 -23.76
CA ILE A 447 -13.90 -3.33 -25.17
C ILE A 447 -14.33 -4.53 -26.00
N LYS A 448 -15.37 -4.37 -26.83
CA LYS A 448 -15.86 -5.42 -27.74
C LYS A 448 -15.01 -5.55 -29.01
N MET A 449 -14.57 -4.43 -29.58
CA MET A 449 -13.86 -4.41 -30.85
C MET A 449 -12.35 -4.63 -30.64
N PRO A 450 -11.74 -5.70 -31.18
CA PRO A 450 -10.32 -6.02 -30.92
C PRO A 450 -9.35 -4.90 -31.29
N PHE A 451 -9.59 -4.16 -32.39
CA PHE A 451 -8.71 -3.08 -32.82
C PHE A 451 -8.59 -1.94 -31.80
N ARG A 452 -9.62 -1.71 -30.96
CA ARG A 452 -9.59 -0.71 -29.88
C ARG A 452 -8.62 -1.10 -28.75
N LYS A 453 -8.45 -2.40 -28.49
CA LYS A 453 -7.42 -2.91 -27.57
C LYS A 453 -6.03 -2.59 -28.13
N VAL A 454 -5.85 -2.82 -29.43
CA VAL A 454 -4.59 -2.52 -30.14
C VAL A 454 -4.30 -1.02 -30.15
N GLU A 455 -5.29 -0.15 -30.35
CA GLU A 455 -5.15 1.32 -30.25
C GLU A 455 -4.63 1.75 -28.87
N ASN A 456 -5.25 1.26 -27.79
CA ASN A 456 -4.80 1.52 -26.43
C ASN A 456 -3.35 1.07 -26.21
N CYS A 457 -3.02 -0.19 -26.56
CA CYS A 457 -1.67 -0.72 -26.40
C CYS A 457 -0.64 0.02 -27.27
N ASN A 458 -1.00 0.43 -28.49
CA ASN A 458 -0.12 1.24 -29.34
C ASN A 458 0.19 2.60 -28.71
N GLN A 459 -0.80 3.23 -28.05
CA GLN A 459 -0.58 4.45 -27.29
C GLN A 459 0.39 4.22 -26.12
N VAL A 460 0.25 3.12 -25.37
CA VAL A 460 1.18 2.73 -24.31
C VAL A 460 2.62 2.61 -24.83
N ILE A 461 2.82 1.88 -25.93
CA ILE A 461 4.15 1.72 -26.55
C ILE A 461 4.70 3.06 -27.05
N LYS A 462 3.86 3.90 -27.66
CA LYS A 462 4.25 5.23 -28.12
C LYS A 462 4.76 6.09 -26.96
N ILE A 463 4.03 6.13 -25.85
CA ILE A 463 4.44 6.87 -24.66
C ILE A 463 5.73 6.29 -24.08
N GLY A 464 5.85 4.96 -23.97
CA GLY A 464 7.09 4.31 -23.52
C GLY A 464 8.32 4.72 -24.35
N LYS A 465 8.18 4.78 -25.68
CA LYS A 465 9.25 5.28 -26.58
C LYS A 465 9.57 6.76 -26.35
N GLN A 466 8.57 7.60 -26.09
CA GLN A 466 8.78 9.01 -25.73
C GLN A 466 9.52 9.16 -24.39
N LEU A 467 9.23 8.28 -23.42
CA LEU A 467 9.92 8.15 -22.14
C LEU A 467 11.28 7.44 -22.23
N LYS A 468 11.76 7.15 -23.45
CA LYS A 468 13.06 6.52 -23.74
C LYS A 468 13.19 5.09 -23.23
N PHE A 469 12.09 4.36 -23.13
CA PHE A 469 12.14 2.92 -22.85
C PHE A 469 12.70 2.16 -24.05
N SER A 470 13.46 1.11 -23.77
CA SER A 470 13.93 0.15 -24.76
C SER A 470 12.76 -0.76 -25.17
N LEU A 471 12.14 -0.41 -26.30
CA LEU A 471 10.99 -1.10 -26.90
C LEU A 471 11.27 -1.39 -28.39
N VAL A 472 12.45 -1.95 -28.66
CA VAL A 472 12.89 -2.37 -30.00
C VAL A 472 12.06 -3.57 -30.44
N ASN A 473 11.47 -3.51 -31.64
CA ASN A 473 10.59 -4.55 -32.19
C ASN A 473 9.39 -4.92 -31.30
N VAL A 474 8.89 -3.97 -30.48
CA VAL A 474 7.67 -4.14 -29.69
C VAL A 474 6.53 -3.30 -30.29
N ALA A 475 5.37 -3.93 -30.46
CA ALA A 475 4.13 -3.33 -30.95
C ALA A 475 2.98 -3.53 -29.96
N GLY A 476 1.89 -2.75 -30.09
CA GLY A 476 0.74 -2.88 -29.20
C GLY A 476 0.06 -4.26 -29.28
N ASN A 477 0.14 -4.94 -30.43
CA ASN A 477 -0.43 -6.27 -30.60
C ASN A 477 0.24 -7.34 -29.72
N ASP A 478 1.54 -7.19 -29.42
CA ASP A 478 2.24 -8.11 -28.51
C ASP A 478 1.60 -8.12 -27.11
N PHE A 479 1.10 -6.96 -26.67
CA PHE A 479 0.45 -6.81 -25.37
C PHE A 479 -0.97 -7.35 -25.41
N VAL A 480 -1.70 -7.14 -26.52
CA VAL A 480 -3.03 -7.73 -26.73
C VAL A 480 -2.97 -9.26 -26.73
N GLN A 481 -1.90 -9.84 -27.27
CA GLN A 481 -1.62 -11.27 -27.24
C GLN A 481 -1.17 -11.79 -25.86
N GLY A 482 -0.90 -10.91 -24.89
CA GLY A 482 -0.47 -11.31 -23.55
C GLY A 482 0.98 -11.80 -23.49
N ASN A 483 1.89 -11.25 -24.30
CA ASN A 483 3.30 -11.65 -24.27
C ASN A 483 3.92 -11.31 -22.91
N LYS A 484 4.02 -12.32 -22.02
CA LYS A 484 4.46 -12.18 -20.63
C LYS A 484 5.81 -11.46 -20.52
N LYS A 485 6.79 -11.86 -21.33
CA LYS A 485 8.15 -11.29 -21.31
C LYS A 485 8.16 -9.80 -21.65
N LEU A 486 7.41 -9.38 -22.67
CA LEU A 486 7.37 -7.99 -23.10
C LEU A 486 6.59 -7.10 -22.11
N ILE A 487 5.50 -7.63 -21.53
CA ILE A 487 4.74 -6.95 -20.47
C ILE A 487 5.63 -6.73 -19.25
N LEU A 488 6.29 -7.77 -18.74
CA LEU A 488 7.19 -7.66 -17.59
C LEU A 488 8.36 -6.69 -17.86
N ALA A 489 8.94 -6.73 -19.06
CA ALA A 489 10.01 -5.81 -19.46
C ALA A 489 9.55 -4.36 -19.50
N PHE A 490 8.32 -4.09 -19.95
CA PHE A 490 7.74 -2.75 -19.93
C PHE A 490 7.47 -2.28 -18.51
N LEU A 491 6.86 -3.12 -17.67
CA LEU A 491 6.52 -2.78 -16.28
C LEU A 491 7.76 -2.54 -15.43
N TRP A 492 8.83 -3.31 -15.63
CA TRP A 492 10.13 -3.04 -15.03
C TRP A 492 10.63 -1.63 -15.37
N GLN A 493 10.61 -1.27 -16.66
CA GLN A 493 11.07 0.05 -17.10
C GLN A 493 10.20 1.17 -16.54
N LEU A 494 8.89 0.97 -16.46
CA LEU A 494 7.95 1.93 -15.87
C LEU A 494 8.18 2.11 -14.36
N MET A 495 8.39 1.02 -13.62
CA MET A 495 8.68 1.04 -12.19
C MET A 495 10.02 1.72 -11.89
N ARG A 496 11.07 1.38 -12.65
CA ARG A 496 12.38 2.04 -12.56
C ARG A 496 12.27 3.53 -12.89
N PHE A 497 11.55 3.89 -13.96
CA PHE A 497 11.34 5.28 -14.33
C PHE A 497 10.61 6.07 -13.23
N ASN A 498 9.55 5.51 -12.65
CA ASN A 498 8.84 6.12 -11.53
C ASN A 498 9.81 6.46 -10.38
N MET A 499 10.61 5.49 -9.96
CA MET A 499 11.58 5.65 -8.88
C MET A 499 12.62 6.76 -9.16
N LEU A 500 13.13 6.80 -10.40
CA LEU A 500 14.08 7.84 -10.81
C LEU A 500 13.44 9.23 -10.88
N GLN A 501 12.17 9.34 -11.31
CA GLN A 501 11.44 10.61 -11.26
C GLN A 501 11.21 11.08 -9.81
N LEU A 502 10.87 10.16 -8.90
CA LEU A 502 10.73 10.47 -7.48
C LEU A 502 12.04 11.02 -6.89
N LEU A 503 13.17 10.38 -7.18
CA LEU A 503 14.49 10.86 -6.75
C LEU A 503 14.87 12.21 -7.40
N LYS A 504 14.57 12.40 -8.69
CA LYS A 504 14.82 13.65 -9.41
C LYS A 504 14.05 14.83 -8.81
N ASN A 505 12.80 14.62 -8.42
CA ASN A 505 11.93 15.65 -7.84
C ASN A 505 12.41 16.14 -6.46
N LEU A 506 13.18 15.33 -5.73
CA LEU A 506 13.81 15.78 -4.48
C LEU A 506 15.05 16.64 -4.75
N ARG A 507 15.84 16.27 -5.79
CA ARG A 507 17.10 16.96 -6.10
C ARG A 507 16.92 18.28 -6.85
N SER A 508 15.81 18.49 -7.57
CA SER A 508 15.50 19.80 -8.17
C SER A 508 15.35 20.92 -7.14
N ARG A 509 15.11 20.58 -5.86
CA ARG A 509 15.16 21.52 -4.73
C ARG A 509 16.58 21.80 -4.23
N SER A 510 17.55 20.94 -4.53
CA SER A 510 18.95 21.03 -4.12
C SER A 510 19.87 21.29 -5.34
N SER A 511 19.85 22.50 -5.92
CA SER A 511 20.83 23.16 -6.83
C SER A 511 21.63 22.37 -7.90
N GLN A 512 21.41 21.07 -8.11
CA GLN A 512 22.14 20.18 -9.01
C GLN A 512 21.14 19.40 -9.86
N GLY A 513 20.72 20.01 -10.98
CA GLY A 513 19.77 19.44 -11.96
C GLY A 513 20.29 18.25 -12.77
N LYS A 514 21.19 17.43 -12.24
CA LYS A 514 21.73 16.25 -12.92
C LYS A 514 20.78 15.06 -12.76
N GLU A 515 20.49 14.37 -13.86
CA GLU A 515 19.71 13.13 -13.86
C GLU A 515 20.38 12.07 -12.97
N ILE A 516 19.58 11.36 -12.16
CA ILE A 516 20.05 10.30 -11.27
C ILE A 516 20.09 9.00 -12.06
N THR A 517 21.26 8.36 -12.05
CA THR A 517 21.48 7.06 -12.69
C THR A 517 21.65 5.96 -11.64
N ASP A 518 21.59 4.69 -12.08
CA ASP A 518 21.79 3.53 -11.21
C ASP A 518 23.18 3.57 -10.54
N ALA A 519 24.19 4.10 -11.25
CA ALA A 519 25.54 4.31 -10.71
C ALA A 519 25.58 5.39 -9.60
N ASP A 520 24.77 6.44 -9.72
CA ASP A 520 24.66 7.45 -8.67
C ASP A 520 24.03 6.87 -7.40
N ILE A 521 23.04 5.99 -7.52
CA ILE A 521 22.40 5.29 -6.41
C ILE A 521 23.40 4.37 -5.70
N LEU A 522 24.17 3.59 -6.47
CA LEU A 522 25.23 2.73 -5.96
C LEU A 522 26.30 3.54 -5.19
N LYS A 523 26.79 4.63 -5.79
CA LYS A 523 27.77 5.52 -5.19
C LYS A 523 27.24 6.16 -3.91
N TRP A 524 25.97 6.57 -3.90
CA TRP A 524 25.32 7.11 -2.72
C TRP A 524 25.29 6.08 -1.58
N ALA A 525 24.88 4.83 -1.87
CA ALA A 525 24.76 3.79 -0.85
C ALA A 525 26.11 3.49 -0.18
N ASN A 526 27.17 3.27 -0.99
CA ASN A 526 28.52 3.05 -0.48
C ASN A 526 29.04 4.25 0.32
N LYS A 527 28.80 5.49 -0.15
CA LYS A 527 29.20 6.70 0.58
C LYS A 527 28.47 6.80 1.91
N LYS A 528 27.17 6.52 1.95
CA LYS A 528 26.34 6.61 3.15
C LYS A 528 26.80 5.61 4.23
N VAL A 529 27.10 4.37 3.85
CA VAL A 529 27.66 3.35 4.75
C VAL A 529 29.07 3.76 5.22
N LYS A 530 29.95 4.17 4.30
CA LYS A 530 31.33 4.58 4.63
C LYS A 530 31.38 5.74 5.63
N ASN A 531 30.43 6.68 5.56
CA ASN A 531 30.36 7.82 6.49
C ASN A 531 30.08 7.41 7.95
N THR A 532 29.63 6.18 8.20
CA THR A 532 29.45 5.65 9.56
C THR A 532 30.68 4.94 10.12
N GLY A 533 31.80 4.93 9.38
CA GLY A 533 33.02 4.20 9.73
C GLY A 533 33.00 2.72 9.37
N ARG A 534 31.93 2.22 8.75
CA ARG A 534 31.83 0.84 8.24
C ARG A 534 32.62 0.66 6.95
N VAL A 535 33.19 -0.53 6.77
CA VAL A 535 34.06 -0.88 5.63
C VAL A 535 33.33 -1.59 4.50
N SER A 536 32.11 -2.10 4.74
CA SER A 536 31.34 -2.82 3.74
C SER A 536 31.00 -1.92 2.54
N GLN A 537 31.24 -2.43 1.35
CA GLN A 537 30.96 -1.77 0.08
C GLN A 537 30.52 -2.80 -0.94
N ILE A 538 29.79 -2.33 -1.95
CA ILE A 538 29.32 -3.14 -3.08
C ILE A 538 29.81 -2.55 -4.39
N GLU A 539 30.26 -3.40 -5.31
CA GLU A 539 30.73 -2.96 -6.63
C GLU A 539 29.59 -2.81 -7.64
N SER A 540 28.49 -3.56 -7.42
CA SER A 540 27.29 -3.49 -8.25
C SER A 540 26.09 -4.07 -7.50
N PHE A 541 24.88 -3.87 -8.03
CA PHE A 541 23.66 -4.52 -7.53
C PHE A 541 23.58 -6.03 -7.82
N LYS A 542 24.63 -6.63 -8.40
CA LYS A 542 24.75 -8.08 -8.64
C LYS A 542 25.74 -8.76 -7.68
N ASP A 543 26.34 -8.00 -6.78
CA ASP A 543 27.37 -8.48 -5.86
C ASP A 543 26.82 -9.60 -4.96
N LYS A 544 27.45 -10.77 -4.97
CA LYS A 544 26.99 -11.94 -4.22
C LYS A 544 27.04 -11.74 -2.70
N SER A 545 27.87 -10.81 -2.21
CA SER A 545 27.91 -10.44 -0.79
C SER A 545 26.58 -9.88 -0.29
N LEU A 546 25.75 -9.31 -1.17
CA LEU A 546 24.41 -8.80 -0.83
C LEU A 546 23.47 -9.86 -0.25
N SER A 547 23.70 -11.14 -0.57
CA SER A 547 22.86 -12.26 -0.12
C SER A 547 22.83 -12.44 1.40
N ASN A 548 23.86 -12.00 2.13
CA ASN A 548 23.90 -12.07 3.60
C ASN A 548 23.08 -10.96 4.29
N GLY A 549 22.68 -9.93 3.53
CA GLY A 549 21.89 -8.81 4.01
C GLY A 549 22.64 -7.75 4.85
N ILE A 550 23.90 -7.99 5.23
CA ILE A 550 24.64 -7.11 6.15
C ILE A 550 24.77 -5.70 5.59
N PHE A 551 25.11 -5.55 4.31
CA PHE A 551 25.23 -4.24 3.67
C PHE A 551 23.94 -3.42 3.78
N PHE A 552 22.77 -4.04 3.61
CA PHE A 552 21.49 -3.37 3.72
C PHE A 552 21.15 -2.96 5.15
N LEU A 553 21.49 -3.80 6.13
CA LEU A 553 21.30 -3.47 7.55
C LEU A 553 22.23 -2.31 7.97
N GLU A 554 23.46 -2.28 7.49
CA GLU A 554 24.38 -1.15 7.69
C GLU A 554 23.85 0.12 7.01
N LEU A 555 23.33 0.00 5.78
CA LEU A 555 22.74 1.12 5.06
C LEU A 555 21.50 1.67 5.78
N LEU A 556 20.59 0.82 6.22
CA LEU A 556 19.40 1.21 6.98
C LEU A 556 19.80 1.86 8.32
N SER A 557 20.76 1.29 9.04
CA SER A 557 21.29 1.88 10.28
C SER A 557 22.02 3.20 10.04
N ALA A 558 22.63 3.41 8.87
CA ALA A 558 23.26 4.68 8.50
C ALA A 558 22.24 5.76 8.14
N VAL A 559 21.06 5.35 7.69
CA VAL A 559 19.96 6.23 7.30
C VAL A 559 19.10 6.62 8.51
N GLU A 560 18.75 5.65 9.36
CA GLU A 560 18.06 5.85 10.61
C GLU A 560 18.62 4.88 11.67
N PRO A 561 19.51 5.33 12.57
CA PRO A 561 20.17 4.46 13.55
C PRO A 561 19.22 3.74 14.50
N ARG A 562 18.01 4.27 14.72
CA ARG A 562 17.06 3.75 15.72
C ARG A 562 16.30 2.51 15.27
N VAL A 563 16.25 2.21 13.98
CA VAL A 563 15.38 1.14 13.45
C VAL A 563 16.03 -0.23 13.34
N VAL A 564 17.36 -0.31 13.38
CA VAL A 564 18.10 -1.58 13.32
C VAL A 564 18.59 -1.96 14.71
N ASN A 565 18.11 -3.10 15.21
CA ASN A 565 18.64 -3.71 16.42
C ASN A 565 19.64 -4.80 16.03
N TRP A 566 20.93 -4.49 16.17
CA TRP A 566 22.03 -5.37 15.81
C TRP A 566 22.07 -6.69 16.60
N ASN A 567 21.42 -6.78 17.76
CA ASN A 567 21.32 -8.05 18.52
C ASN A 567 20.44 -9.11 17.83
N LEU A 568 19.62 -8.68 16.85
CA LEU A 568 18.73 -9.56 16.09
C LEU A 568 19.33 -10.01 14.75
N VAL A 569 20.44 -9.38 14.36
CA VAL A 569 21.10 -9.57 13.07
C VAL A 569 22.01 -10.79 13.15
N THR A 570 21.89 -11.68 12.17
CA THR A 570 22.77 -12.86 12.04
C THR A 570 23.90 -12.57 11.06
N LYS A 571 24.88 -13.47 10.96
CA LYS A 571 25.98 -13.34 10.00
C LYS A 571 25.54 -13.55 8.55
N GLY A 572 24.47 -14.30 8.33
CA GLY A 572 23.95 -14.59 6.98
C GLY A 572 24.80 -15.62 6.24
N GLU A 573 25.34 -16.60 6.96
CA GLU A 573 26.16 -17.68 6.38
C GLU A 573 25.27 -18.80 5.82
N SER A 574 24.31 -19.27 6.61
CA SER A 574 23.31 -20.26 6.18
C SER A 574 22.11 -19.61 5.47
N ASP A 575 21.38 -20.37 4.67
CA ASP A 575 20.20 -19.85 3.97
C ASP A 575 19.08 -19.43 4.93
N GLU A 576 18.97 -20.09 6.09
CA GLU A 576 18.05 -19.71 7.18
C GLU A 576 18.44 -18.35 7.78
N GLU A 577 19.73 -18.14 8.04
CA GLU A 577 20.24 -16.86 8.53
C GLU A 577 20.04 -15.74 7.52
N LYS A 578 20.34 -15.99 6.24
CA LYS A 578 20.10 -15.04 5.15
C LYS A 578 18.63 -14.67 5.04
N LYS A 579 17.74 -15.66 5.12
CA LYS A 579 16.29 -15.45 5.10
C LYS A 579 15.83 -14.61 6.29
N LEU A 580 16.38 -14.86 7.47
CA LEU A 580 16.08 -14.09 8.69
C LEU A 580 16.52 -12.63 8.55
N ASN A 581 17.71 -12.38 8.01
CA ASN A 581 18.19 -11.02 7.71
C ASN A 581 17.36 -10.35 6.61
N ALA A 582 17.06 -11.05 5.51
CA ALA A 582 16.28 -10.52 4.39
C ALA A 582 14.85 -10.11 4.81
N THR A 583 14.18 -10.94 5.61
CA THR A 583 12.84 -10.65 6.15
C THR A 583 12.87 -9.43 7.07
N TYR A 584 13.92 -9.32 7.89
CA TYR A 584 14.14 -8.16 8.76
C TYR A 584 14.40 -6.88 7.96
N ILE A 585 15.25 -6.92 6.93
CA ILE A 585 15.55 -5.79 6.04
C ILE A 585 14.27 -5.24 5.40
N ILE A 586 13.44 -6.11 4.84
CA ILE A 586 12.18 -5.70 4.20
C ILE A 586 11.27 -5.01 5.21
N SER A 587 11.14 -5.59 6.41
CA SER A 587 10.27 -5.03 7.46
C SER A 587 10.79 -3.69 7.98
N VAL A 588 12.09 -3.57 8.24
CA VAL A 588 12.71 -2.30 8.65
C VAL A 588 12.60 -1.23 7.55
N ALA A 589 12.83 -1.59 6.29
CA ALA A 589 12.66 -0.68 5.17
C ALA A 589 11.20 -0.19 5.03
N ARG A 590 10.21 -1.09 5.20
CA ARG A 590 8.79 -0.71 5.23
C ARG A 590 8.44 0.17 6.43
N LYS A 591 9.06 -0.09 7.59
CA LYS A 591 8.88 0.67 8.84
C LYS A 591 9.33 2.13 8.70
N ILE A 592 10.46 2.39 8.03
CA ILE A 592 10.90 3.76 7.76
C ILE A 592 10.01 4.45 6.71
N GLY A 593 9.39 3.70 5.79
CA GLY A 593 8.44 4.25 4.81
C GLY A 593 8.63 3.78 3.39
N CYS A 594 9.56 2.85 3.13
CA CYS A 594 9.79 2.32 1.79
C CYS A 594 8.60 1.43 1.35
N SER A 595 7.90 1.82 0.30
CA SER A 595 6.81 1.03 -0.29
C SER A 595 7.37 -0.04 -1.22
N LEU A 596 7.67 -1.21 -0.67
CA LEU A 596 8.44 -2.28 -1.32
C LEU A 596 7.63 -3.56 -1.55
N PHE A 597 7.83 -4.18 -2.71
CA PHE A 597 7.11 -5.38 -3.17
C PHE A 597 8.00 -6.61 -3.41
N LEU A 598 9.32 -6.49 -3.15
CA LEU A 598 10.24 -7.62 -3.22
C LEU A 598 9.99 -8.64 -2.10
N LEU A 599 10.45 -9.86 -2.33
CA LEU A 599 10.44 -10.97 -1.39
C LEU A 599 11.82 -11.17 -0.73
N PRO A 600 11.91 -11.85 0.43
CA PRO A 600 13.20 -12.20 1.04
C PRO A 600 14.13 -12.93 0.07
N GLU A 601 13.56 -13.81 -0.76
CA GLU A 601 14.28 -14.58 -1.77
C GLU A 601 14.96 -13.67 -2.83
N ASP A 602 14.40 -12.50 -3.14
CA ASP A 602 15.02 -11.54 -4.06
C ASP A 602 16.35 -10.97 -3.52
N ILE A 603 16.48 -10.89 -2.18
CA ILE A 603 17.74 -10.46 -1.55
C ILE A 603 18.72 -11.63 -1.51
N MET A 604 18.26 -12.82 -1.10
CA MET A 604 19.08 -14.03 -0.99
C MET A 604 19.70 -14.43 -2.33
N GLU A 605 18.92 -14.36 -3.41
CA GLU A 605 19.37 -14.71 -4.77
C GLU A 605 20.08 -13.55 -5.50
N VAL A 606 20.08 -12.36 -4.89
CA VAL A 606 20.65 -11.13 -5.46
C VAL A 606 19.98 -10.76 -6.79
N ASN A 607 18.66 -10.60 -6.76
CA ASN A 607 17.88 -10.09 -7.88
C ASN A 607 18.19 -8.60 -8.08
N GLN A 608 19.15 -8.29 -8.94
CA GLN A 608 19.66 -6.93 -9.20
C GLN A 608 18.58 -5.85 -9.37
N LYS A 609 17.43 -6.21 -9.97
CA LYS A 609 16.33 -5.28 -10.23
C LYS A 609 15.66 -4.87 -8.92
N MET A 610 15.40 -5.84 -8.06
CA MET A 610 14.79 -5.61 -6.75
C MET A 610 15.78 -4.97 -5.76
N ILE A 611 17.06 -5.34 -5.82
CA ILE A 611 18.15 -4.70 -5.05
C ILE A 611 18.28 -3.21 -5.40
N LEU A 612 18.24 -2.86 -6.69
CA LEU A 612 18.24 -1.46 -7.13
C LEU A 612 17.04 -0.71 -6.55
N MET A 613 15.84 -1.29 -6.62
CA MET A 613 14.61 -0.66 -6.13
C MET A 613 14.58 -0.50 -4.62
N LEU A 614 15.09 -1.48 -3.88
CA LEU A 614 15.29 -1.40 -2.42
C LEU A 614 16.23 -0.22 -2.08
N THR A 615 17.41 -0.20 -2.69
CA THR A 615 18.42 0.83 -2.44
C THR A 615 17.91 2.23 -2.80
N ALA A 616 17.25 2.36 -3.96
CA ALA A 616 16.67 3.61 -4.42
C ALA A 616 15.55 4.10 -3.50
N SER A 617 14.71 3.21 -2.98
CA SER A 617 13.64 3.56 -2.04
C SER A 617 14.20 4.07 -0.71
N ILE A 618 15.25 3.41 -0.19
CA ILE A 618 15.96 3.86 1.02
C ILE A 618 16.60 5.24 0.78
N MET A 619 17.22 5.44 -0.39
CA MET A 619 17.79 6.74 -0.78
C MET A 619 16.73 7.83 -0.84
N TYR A 620 15.58 7.55 -1.46
CA TYR A 620 14.47 8.49 -1.58
C TYR A 620 13.98 8.95 -0.21
N TRP A 621 13.74 8.00 0.70
CA TRP A 621 13.36 8.34 2.06
C TRP A 621 14.43 9.16 2.79
N SER A 622 15.70 8.76 2.70
CA SER A 622 16.80 9.48 3.36
C SER A 622 16.94 10.92 2.86
N LEU A 623 16.75 11.16 1.56
CA LEU A 623 16.86 12.49 0.97
C LEU A 623 15.69 13.40 1.34
N GLN A 624 14.49 12.84 1.56
CA GLN A 624 13.35 13.60 2.05
C GLN A 624 13.65 14.22 3.42
N GLN A 625 14.14 13.41 4.36
CA GLN A 625 14.43 13.87 5.72
C GLN A 625 15.46 15.01 5.72
N SER A 626 16.53 14.91 4.91
CA SER A 626 17.54 15.97 4.81
C SER A 626 17.02 17.30 4.24
N ALA A 627 15.94 17.28 3.46
CA ALA A 627 15.35 18.51 2.93
C ALA A 627 14.55 19.25 4.00
N ASP A 628 13.87 18.55 4.90
CA ASP A 628 13.07 19.17 5.97
C ASP A 628 13.94 19.74 7.10
N ASP A 629 15.08 19.10 7.39
CA ASP A 629 16.07 19.63 8.33
C ASP A 629 16.70 20.95 7.82
N SER A 630 16.78 21.14 6.50
CA SER A 630 17.30 22.36 5.89
C SER A 630 16.31 23.53 5.85
N GLU A 631 15.00 23.28 5.93
CA GLU A 631 13.96 24.32 6.01
C GLU A 631 13.64 24.76 7.45
N SER A 632 14.13 24.04 8.47
CA SER A 632 13.85 24.29 9.89
C SER A 632 14.98 24.99 10.68
N SER A 633 16.03 25.46 10.00
CA SER A 633 17.11 26.24 10.64
C SER A 633 16.78 27.75 10.64
N PRO A 634 16.64 28.42 11.81
CA PRO A 634 16.55 29.87 11.84
C PRO A 634 17.89 30.47 11.41
N SER A 635 17.83 31.47 10.54
CA SER A 635 18.97 32.17 9.96
C SER A 635 20.00 32.59 11.01
N SER A 636 21.26 32.25 10.74
CA SER A 636 22.43 32.75 11.44
C SER A 636 22.49 34.28 11.34
N VAL A 637 22.30 34.97 12.46
CA VAL A 637 22.73 36.37 12.59
C VAL A 637 24.25 36.35 12.75
N ALA A 638 24.95 36.89 11.75
CA ALA A 638 26.38 37.14 11.80
C ALA A 638 26.69 38.10 12.96
N VAL A 639 27.61 37.70 13.85
CA VAL A 639 28.27 38.62 14.77
C VAL A 639 29.77 38.60 14.45
N THR A 640 30.24 39.72 13.92
CA THR A 640 31.65 40.05 13.70
C THR A 640 32.39 40.22 15.02
N PRO A 641 33.69 39.87 15.12
CA PRO A 641 34.50 40.12 16.30
C PRO A 641 35.14 41.51 16.22
N GLU A 642 34.76 42.43 17.11
CA GLU A 642 35.51 43.66 17.38
C GLU A 642 36.09 43.62 18.80
N ALA A 643 37.29 44.20 18.91
CA ALA A 643 38.23 44.04 20.01
C ALA A 643 38.07 45.09 21.15
N SER A 644 38.73 44.75 22.27
CA SER A 644 39.23 45.63 23.37
C SER A 644 38.27 45.91 24.55
N PRO A 645 38.79 46.33 25.71
CA PRO A 645 39.85 45.72 26.54
C PRO A 645 39.42 45.55 28.02
N ALA A 646 40.31 44.99 28.84
CA ALA A 646 40.16 44.74 30.28
C ALA A 646 39.83 45.99 31.13
N PRO A 647 39.32 45.78 32.36
CA PRO A 647 39.93 46.48 33.48
C PRO A 647 40.21 45.59 34.70
N SER A 648 41.18 46.09 35.45
CA SER A 648 41.90 45.54 36.58
C SER A 648 41.20 45.77 37.92
N VAL A 649 41.41 44.82 38.83
CA VAL A 649 41.72 44.92 40.28
C VAL A 649 41.18 46.12 41.09
N ASN A 650 40.42 45.78 42.15
CA ASN A 650 40.40 46.30 43.54
C ASN A 650 39.03 45.89 44.12
N GLY A 651 38.82 45.40 45.34
CA GLY A 651 39.61 45.20 46.54
C GLY A 651 38.59 44.93 47.66
N ASP A 652 39.02 44.15 48.65
CA ASP A 652 38.49 44.01 50.02
C ASP A 652 37.17 43.26 50.34
N GLU A 653 37.42 42.25 51.19
CA GLU A 653 36.83 41.99 52.51
C GLU A 653 35.63 41.05 52.71
N THR A 654 35.97 39.98 53.47
CA THR A 654 35.19 39.29 54.52
C THR A 654 34.15 38.25 54.06
N VAL A 655 33.90 37.11 54.71
CA VAL A 655 34.43 36.39 55.89
C VAL A 655 33.67 35.02 55.89
N ASN A 656 34.28 33.96 56.43
CA ASN A 656 33.72 32.63 56.76
C ASN A 656 33.36 31.70 55.59
N GLY A 657 33.70 30.42 55.59
CA GLY A 657 34.32 29.57 56.61
C GLY A 657 34.13 28.11 56.17
N ASP A 658 35.05 27.25 56.60
CA ASP A 658 34.95 25.78 56.65
C ASP A 658 34.68 25.03 55.32
N GLU A 659 35.27 23.88 55.02
CA GLU A 659 36.15 22.99 55.74
C GLU A 659 36.68 22.01 54.66
N THR A 660 37.96 21.65 54.73
CA THR A 660 38.53 20.29 54.63
C THR A 660 37.98 19.32 53.54
N VAL A 661 38.75 18.52 52.80
CA VAL A 661 40.10 17.99 52.99
C VAL A 661 40.39 17.06 51.79
N ASN A 662 41.66 17.08 51.36
CA ASN A 662 42.51 16.02 50.77
C ASN A 662 41.95 15.08 49.68
N GLY A 663 42.72 14.65 48.68
CA GLY A 663 44.17 14.63 48.49
C GLY A 663 44.45 14.42 46.99
N ASP A 664 45.61 14.88 46.47
CA ASP A 664 46.90 14.16 46.51
C ASP A 664 46.83 12.90 45.61
N GLU A 665 47.68 12.62 44.64
CA GLU A 665 49.03 13.02 44.20
C GLU A 665 49.00 12.83 42.66
N GLY A 666 49.78 13.46 41.79
CA GLY A 666 51.21 13.72 41.83
C GLY A 666 51.91 12.96 40.67
N PHE A 667 52.90 13.64 40.07
CA PHE A 667 53.92 13.17 39.13
C PHE A 667 53.60 13.04 37.63
N GLU A 668 54.44 13.47 36.69
CA GLU A 668 55.52 14.48 36.55
C GLU A 668 55.96 14.33 35.07
N ILE A 669 56.01 15.42 34.30
CA ILE A 669 57.21 16.07 33.72
C ILE A 669 57.89 15.38 32.50
N SER A 670 58.13 16.25 31.50
CA SER A 670 59.26 16.29 30.53
C SER A 670 58.85 16.07 29.07
N ASN A 671 58.65 17.11 28.25
CA ASN A 671 59.59 18.07 27.63
C ASN A 671 60.29 17.61 26.34
N GLY A 672 60.29 18.51 25.35
CA GLY A 672 61.15 18.57 24.14
C GLY A 672 60.38 18.21 22.85
N ALA A 673 59.92 19.11 21.97
CA ALA A 673 60.63 20.16 21.21
C ALA A 673 61.84 19.56 20.45
N GLU A 674 62.06 19.67 19.13
CA GLU A 674 61.93 20.77 18.17
C GLU A 674 61.86 20.17 16.73
N ILE A 675 61.06 20.70 15.80
CA ILE A 675 61.36 21.76 14.79
C ILE A 675 62.53 21.44 13.83
N SER A 676 62.23 21.32 12.53
CA SER A 676 62.74 22.10 11.38
C SER A 676 62.63 21.28 10.07
N ASN A 677 61.87 21.66 9.04
CA ASN A 677 61.91 22.79 8.08
C ASN A 677 62.90 22.64 6.90
N LEU A 678 62.40 23.08 5.72
CA LEU A 678 63.07 23.56 4.49
C LEU A 678 63.37 22.49 3.39
N SER A 679 62.63 22.44 2.27
CA SER A 679 62.69 23.27 1.02
C SER A 679 63.90 22.89 0.11
N ILE A 680 63.92 22.89 -1.23
CA ILE A 680 63.26 23.68 -2.29
C ILE A 680 63.74 23.11 -3.68
N ASP A 681 62.99 23.37 -4.77
CA ASP A 681 63.38 23.48 -6.22
C ASP A 681 63.96 22.26 -6.98
N ASP A 682 63.87 22.06 -8.31
CA ASP A 682 63.30 22.80 -9.46
C ASP A 682 63.20 21.88 -10.73
N ALA A 683 62.34 22.30 -11.68
CA ALA A 683 62.42 22.29 -13.16
C ALA A 683 62.80 21.06 -14.07
N ASP A 684 61.93 20.89 -15.08
CA ASP A 684 62.16 20.76 -16.55
C ASP A 684 62.53 19.45 -17.31
N ALA A 685 61.61 19.15 -18.26
CA ALA A 685 61.78 18.90 -19.71
C ALA A 685 62.16 17.53 -20.34
N ALA A 686 61.25 17.10 -21.25
CA ALA A 686 61.45 16.63 -22.64
C ALA A 686 61.42 15.12 -23.06
N SER A 687 60.60 14.89 -24.11
CA SER A 687 60.50 13.84 -25.18
C SER A 687 60.32 12.35 -24.78
N ASP A 688 59.57 11.50 -25.49
CA ASP A 688 59.36 11.34 -26.94
C ASP A 688 58.00 10.66 -27.33
N THR A 689 57.36 11.25 -28.34
CA THR A 689 56.96 10.70 -29.65
C THR A 689 56.55 9.21 -29.79
N THR A 690 55.28 8.93 -30.18
CA THR A 690 54.95 8.27 -31.47
C THR A 690 53.45 8.35 -31.82
N THR A 691 53.23 8.89 -33.02
CA THR A 691 52.01 9.06 -33.82
C THR A 691 51.61 7.78 -34.57
N VAL A 692 50.31 7.51 -34.75
CA VAL A 692 49.72 7.17 -36.07
C VAL A 692 48.24 7.64 -36.14
N SER A 693 47.99 8.49 -37.14
CA SER A 693 46.74 9.06 -37.70
C SER A 693 45.82 8.01 -38.37
N SER A 694 44.51 7.96 -38.08
CA SER A 694 43.39 8.57 -38.82
C SER A 694 43.33 8.36 -40.35
N THR A 695 42.24 7.74 -40.83
CA THR A 695 41.49 8.19 -42.02
C THR A 695 40.04 7.69 -41.98
N HIS A 696 39.12 8.65 -42.14
CA HIS A 696 37.73 8.46 -42.58
C HIS A 696 37.71 8.22 -44.09
N GLU A 697 36.74 7.45 -44.61
CA GLU A 697 35.86 7.89 -45.70
C GLU A 697 34.68 6.93 -45.92
N ASN A 698 33.55 7.52 -46.34
CA ASN A 698 32.21 6.97 -46.51
C ASN A 698 31.96 6.44 -47.94
N ASN A 699 30.85 5.70 -48.06
CA ASN A 699 30.02 5.47 -49.26
C ASN A 699 30.65 4.59 -50.37
N ASP A 700 29.99 3.66 -51.06
CA ASP A 700 28.58 3.60 -51.47
C ASP A 700 28.30 2.26 -52.21
N THR A 701 27.06 1.75 -52.10
CA THR A 701 26.27 0.97 -53.08
C THR A 701 26.60 -0.45 -53.62
N ILE A 702 25.51 -1.25 -53.64
CA ILE A 702 24.99 -2.18 -54.69
C ILE A 702 25.10 -3.72 -54.50
N SER A 703 23.91 -4.34 -54.44
CA SER A 703 23.46 -5.68 -54.88
C SER A 703 24.01 -6.96 -54.23
N GLN A 704 23.17 -7.69 -53.50
CA GLN A 704 22.19 -8.68 -54.02
C GLN A 704 21.16 -9.02 -52.95
#